data_AF-A0A671PUS8-F1
#
_entry.id   AF-A0A671PUS8-F1
#
_cell.length_a   1.000
_cell.length_b   1.000
_cell.length_c   1.000
_cell.angle_alpha   90.00
_cell.angle_beta   90.00
_cell.angle_gamma   90.00
#
_symmetry.space_group_name_H-M   'P 1'
#
loop_
_entity.id
_entity.type
_entity.pdbx_description
1 polymer ?
#
loop_
_entity_poly.entity_id
_entity_poly.type
_entity_poly.pdbx_seq_one_letter_code
_entity_poly.pdbx_strand_id
1 'polypeptide(L)'
;MKKIIFYSKKYGSMSATGGGKRPSGGDSPPDPPEKKLKKEEKTTTTLIEPIRIGGVSSTEEMDMKVIQFKNKKLCERLEQRQALEDELREKIEKLEKRQATDDTTLLIVNRCWTQLEENIHELLQRVEPKDAPAPVQTPATPPVPDVPVPAAASSSAPEPSAPLPAPIEGEDGLPQPPLSAEVVEEEKKQQPVQEKEQTQEQEQQQQLPDSEEKPAVEAVEDGISAPPPPLSESAKAFLATLDNSSEEELTLQLQDRMQFSKGAVACMVCIFDRLHTTIDELCTRVQSAVCEDDSQRETQTTNRTLLEEHNRLQDLAYSLQGKHHKMSLEYNELIDKVTSSETKVSEMETAVEDLQWDIEKLRKREQKLNKHLAEALEQLNTGYHATGSSGGLPGGQITLSIQKFESLNAELEQNQELANSRMAELEKLQQELQEAVRESEKLKMDLRNIPEDVLKETPEYKCLQSQFSLLYNESLSVKTQLDEARALLLTAKNAHLRQIEHMESDELSLQKKLRTEVIQLEDTLAQVRKEYEMLRIEFEQNLAANEQAGPINREMRHLISSLQNHNHQLKGDVQRYKRKLRETQMEINKLKCQSGEAGALMLEESVGDGGLEVKKEEDEDQEEEEERRRELERQRAREREREAERERERERERERQRSEELKRKDSDTLKMLRGELKKAQESQKEMKLLLDMYKSAPKEQRDKVQLMAAEKKSKAEVEELRQRVRELEERERKESKKLADEDALRKIRVAEETIEHLQKKLAATKQEEEALLSEMDVTGQAFEDMQEQNSRLMQQLREKDDANFKLMSERIKSNQIYKLLREEKEELADQVLAFKTQVDAQLLVVQKLEEKEGVLQSTLVTLEKELALRTQALELNKRKAVEAAQLAEDLKVQLEHTQTKLREIQASVLENRTARERESVNLKKAQEDLSRLRRKLEKQKKVEVYTDADEILQAEINQYKAKLRCPCCNTRDKETVLTKCFHVFCYECLKTRYDTRQRKCPKCNAAFGANDFHRIYIT
;
A
#
# COMPACT_ATOMS: atom_id res chain seq x y z
N MET A 1 32.97 -35.34 -20.94
CA MET A 1 34.00 -36.06 -21.73
C MET A 1 33.64 -37.55 -21.71
N LYS A 2 33.62 -38.26 -22.86
CA LYS A 2 33.14 -39.67 -23.05
C LYS A 2 31.61 -39.88 -22.83
N LYS A 3 30.87 -40.70 -23.60
CA LYS A 3 31.09 -41.31 -24.94
C LYS A 3 29.77 -41.92 -25.50
N ILE A 4 29.62 -41.98 -26.85
CA ILE A 4 28.77 -42.91 -27.65
C ILE A 4 27.23 -42.71 -27.48
N ILE A 5 26.37 -42.41 -28.48
CA ILE A 5 26.27 -42.55 -29.96
C ILE A 5 25.62 -43.87 -30.45
N PHE A 6 24.72 -43.75 -31.46
CA PHE A 6 24.12 -44.73 -32.41
C PHE A 6 22.60 -44.98 -32.26
N TYR A 7 21.79 -45.23 -33.31
CA TYR A 7 21.74 -44.69 -34.70
C TYR A 7 20.47 -45.24 -35.41
N SER A 8 19.64 -44.36 -35.98
CA SER A 8 18.86 -44.47 -37.26
C SER A 8 18.11 -45.75 -37.74
N LYS A 9 17.09 -45.49 -38.58
CA LYS A 9 16.25 -46.38 -39.44
C LYS A 9 15.14 -47.19 -38.72
N LYS A 10 13.87 -47.23 -39.14
CA LYS A 10 13.09 -47.03 -40.42
C LYS A 10 12.69 -48.37 -41.09
N TYR A 11 11.54 -48.36 -41.77
CA TYR A 11 10.73 -49.50 -42.28
C TYR A 11 9.88 -50.22 -41.19
N GLY A 12 8.67 -50.72 -41.46
CA GLY A 12 7.84 -50.51 -42.67
C GLY A 12 6.55 -51.34 -42.80
N SER A 13 5.39 -50.66 -42.81
CA SER A 13 4.15 -50.95 -43.57
C SER A 13 3.27 -52.22 -43.36
N MET A 14 1.95 -51.98 -43.32
CA MET A 14 0.81 -52.74 -43.92
C MET A 14 0.01 -53.84 -43.16
N SER A 15 -1.18 -53.41 -42.66
CA SER A 15 -2.56 -53.80 -43.07
C SER A 15 -3.05 -55.27 -43.21
N ALA A 16 -4.11 -55.62 -42.46
CA ALA A 16 -5.31 -56.43 -42.87
C ALA A 16 -6.37 -56.46 -41.72
N THR A 17 -7.52 -55.75 -41.74
CA THR A 17 -8.85 -56.05 -42.36
C THR A 17 -9.66 -57.24 -41.78
N GLY A 18 -10.92 -57.04 -41.31
CA GLY A 18 -11.71 -58.10 -40.61
C GLY A 18 -13.26 -58.13 -40.55
N GLY A 19 -14.03 -57.04 -40.76
CA GLY A 19 -15.51 -57.05 -41.05
C GLY A 19 -16.54 -57.44 -39.93
N GLY A 20 -17.84 -57.04 -40.05
CA GLY A 20 -18.83 -57.43 -39.01
C GLY A 20 -20.37 -57.12 -38.96
N LYS A 21 -21.03 -56.40 -39.89
CA LYS A 21 -22.54 -56.21 -39.98
C LYS A 21 -23.25 -55.24 -38.98
N ARG A 22 -24.59 -55.09 -39.16
CA ARG A 22 -25.57 -54.01 -38.78
C ARG A 22 -26.90 -54.66 -38.24
N PRO A 23 -28.05 -53.99 -37.87
CA PRO A 23 -28.49 -52.59 -38.13
C PRO A 23 -29.41 -51.84 -37.11
N SER A 24 -29.77 -50.60 -37.48
CA SER A 24 -31.04 -49.84 -37.24
C SER A 24 -31.37 -49.12 -35.91
N GLY A 25 -31.44 -47.78 -35.99
CA GLY A 25 -32.70 -47.03 -35.73
C GLY A 25 -32.78 -46.08 -34.53
N GLY A 26 -32.90 -44.76 -34.77
CA GLY A 26 -33.28 -43.75 -33.77
C GLY A 26 -32.75 -42.34 -34.06
N ASP A 27 -33.64 -41.37 -34.34
CA ASP A 27 -33.30 -39.99 -34.74
C ASP A 27 -33.51 -38.95 -33.64
N SER A 28 -32.59 -37.98 -33.51
CA SER A 28 -32.77 -36.67 -32.83
C SER A 28 -31.63 -35.70 -33.20
N PRO A 29 -31.78 -34.36 -32.99
CA PRO A 29 -31.10 -33.34 -33.82
C PRO A 29 -29.62 -33.03 -33.49
N PRO A 30 -28.89 -32.35 -34.40
CA PRO A 30 -27.47 -32.00 -34.23
C PRO A 30 -27.22 -30.60 -33.64
N ASP A 31 -26.20 -30.49 -32.77
CA ASP A 31 -25.69 -29.22 -32.25
C ASP A 31 -24.79 -28.45 -33.25
N PRO A 32 -24.75 -27.11 -33.20
CA PRO A 32 -23.92 -26.27 -34.07
C PRO A 32 -22.47 -26.12 -33.57
N PRO A 33 -21.49 -25.87 -34.46
CA PRO A 33 -20.07 -25.82 -34.11
C PRO A 33 -19.61 -24.47 -33.51
N GLU A 34 -18.77 -24.54 -32.48
CA GLU A 34 -18.13 -23.38 -31.87
C GLU A 34 -17.22 -22.60 -32.86
N LYS A 35 -17.31 -21.27 -32.84
CA LYS A 35 -16.34 -20.38 -33.49
C LYS A 35 -15.75 -19.40 -32.48
N LYS A 36 -14.42 -19.42 -32.35
CA LYS A 36 -13.66 -18.45 -31.56
C LYS A 36 -13.93 -17.03 -32.05
N LEU A 37 -14.42 -16.16 -31.17
CA LEU A 37 -14.55 -14.72 -31.43
C LEU A 37 -13.43 -13.97 -30.71
N LYS A 38 -12.49 -13.41 -31.49
CA LYS A 38 -11.73 -12.24 -31.04
C LYS A 38 -12.70 -11.07 -30.95
N LYS A 39 -12.69 -10.33 -29.85
CA LYS A 39 -13.48 -9.11 -29.69
C LYS A 39 -12.59 -7.90 -30.03
N GLU A 40 -12.48 -7.60 -31.32
CA GLU A 40 -11.97 -6.31 -31.80
C GLU A 40 -12.96 -5.22 -31.37
N GLU A 41 -12.46 -4.06 -30.94
CA GLU A 41 -13.30 -2.87 -30.76
C GLU A 41 -13.95 -2.47 -32.09
N LYS A 42 -15.26 -2.24 -32.07
CA LYS A 42 -15.99 -1.74 -33.23
C LYS A 42 -16.85 -0.56 -32.82
N THR A 43 -16.45 0.60 -33.31
CA THR A 43 -17.22 1.85 -33.28
C THR A 43 -18.66 1.61 -33.74
N THR A 44 -19.63 2.09 -32.98
CA THR A 44 -21.06 1.79 -33.11
C THR A 44 -21.68 2.43 -34.35
N THR A 45 -21.50 1.83 -35.53
CA THR A 45 -22.21 2.20 -36.75
C THR A 45 -23.56 1.50 -36.81
N THR A 46 -24.62 2.24 -36.46
CA THR A 46 -26.00 1.75 -36.44
C THR A 46 -26.48 1.36 -37.85
N LEU A 47 -26.70 0.06 -38.06
CA LEU A 47 -27.34 -0.46 -39.27
C LEU A 47 -28.79 0.02 -39.35
N ILE A 48 -29.18 0.48 -40.54
CA ILE A 48 -30.50 1.04 -40.84
C ILE A 48 -31.21 0.13 -41.84
N GLU A 49 -32.47 -0.21 -41.56
CA GLU A 49 -33.28 -1.03 -42.48
C GLU A 49 -33.58 -0.30 -43.81
N PRO A 50 -33.60 -1.01 -44.96
CA PRO A 50 -33.93 -0.41 -46.25
C PRO A 50 -35.43 -0.08 -46.37
N ILE A 51 -35.80 1.18 -46.15
CA ILE A 51 -37.18 1.66 -46.37
C ILE A 51 -37.47 1.65 -47.88
N ARG A 52 -38.54 0.94 -48.29
CA ARG A 52 -39.01 0.93 -49.68
C ARG A 52 -39.64 2.27 -50.04
N ILE A 53 -38.95 3.06 -50.84
CA ILE A 53 -39.56 4.21 -51.53
C ILE A 53 -40.56 3.64 -52.55
N GLY A 54 -41.84 4.03 -52.41
CA GLY A 54 -42.90 3.64 -53.33
C GLY A 54 -42.71 4.24 -54.73
N GLY A 55 -43.45 3.71 -55.72
CA GLY A 55 -43.36 4.12 -57.13
C GLY A 55 -43.33 5.64 -57.33
N VAL A 56 -42.59 6.06 -58.36
CA VAL A 56 -42.26 7.47 -58.61
C VAL A 56 -42.58 7.80 -60.07
N SER A 57 -43.22 8.93 -60.30
CA SER A 57 -43.78 9.35 -61.60
C SER A 57 -42.96 10.45 -62.30
N SER A 58 -42.12 11.20 -61.58
CA SER A 58 -41.20 12.18 -62.15
C SER A 58 -39.86 12.24 -61.40
N THR A 59 -38.82 12.80 -62.03
CA THR A 59 -37.51 13.00 -61.38
C THR A 59 -37.62 13.94 -60.17
N GLU A 60 -38.44 14.99 -60.28
CA GLU A 60 -38.70 15.95 -59.19
C GLU A 60 -39.34 15.26 -57.98
N GLU A 61 -40.24 14.31 -58.22
CA GLU A 61 -40.85 13.49 -57.16
C GLU A 61 -39.83 12.56 -56.50
N MET A 62 -38.85 12.04 -57.25
CA MET A 62 -37.73 11.26 -56.71
C MET A 62 -36.85 12.13 -55.81
N ASP A 63 -36.42 13.28 -56.29
CA ASP A 63 -35.54 14.19 -55.55
C ASP A 63 -36.23 14.74 -54.30
N MET A 64 -37.52 15.06 -54.37
CA MET A 64 -38.33 15.45 -53.21
C MET A 64 -38.39 14.32 -52.16
N LYS A 65 -38.67 13.07 -52.57
CA LYS A 65 -38.66 11.90 -51.68
C LYS A 65 -37.28 11.64 -51.07
N VAL A 66 -36.20 11.85 -51.83
CA VAL A 66 -34.81 11.71 -51.36
C VAL A 66 -34.43 12.81 -50.35
N ILE A 67 -34.87 14.06 -50.57
CA ILE A 67 -34.66 15.17 -49.61
C ILE A 67 -35.46 14.92 -48.33
N GLN A 68 -36.72 14.51 -48.42
CA GLN A 68 -37.54 14.14 -47.25
C GLN A 68 -36.90 12.99 -46.45
N PHE A 69 -36.38 11.96 -47.11
CA PHE A 69 -35.66 10.87 -46.45
C PHE A 69 -34.35 11.34 -45.78
N LYS A 70 -33.56 12.18 -46.46
CA LYS A 70 -32.34 12.78 -45.88
C LYS A 70 -32.66 13.63 -44.65
N ASN A 71 -33.69 14.47 -44.71
CA ASN A 71 -34.12 15.30 -43.58
C ASN A 71 -34.61 14.43 -42.42
N LYS A 72 -35.43 13.39 -42.67
CA LYS A 72 -35.82 12.43 -41.62
C LYS A 72 -34.60 11.76 -40.98
N LYS A 73 -33.62 11.35 -41.78
CA LYS A 73 -32.37 10.75 -41.28
C LYS A 73 -31.44 11.75 -40.57
N LEU A 74 -31.64 13.06 -40.76
CA LEU A 74 -30.99 14.09 -39.94
C LEU A 74 -31.73 14.26 -38.61
N CYS A 75 -33.07 14.31 -38.60
CA CYS A 75 -33.87 14.32 -37.36
C CYS A 75 -33.55 13.10 -36.47
N GLU A 76 -33.62 11.88 -37.01
CA GLU A 76 -33.30 10.65 -36.26
C GLU A 76 -31.86 10.66 -35.68
N ARG A 77 -30.92 11.37 -36.30
CA ARG A 77 -29.53 11.53 -35.80
C ARG A 77 -29.35 12.70 -34.84
N LEU A 78 -30.24 13.69 -34.88
CA LEU A 78 -30.32 14.77 -33.89
C LEU A 78 -30.99 14.26 -32.63
N GLU A 79 -32.10 13.52 -32.74
CA GLU A 79 -32.78 12.83 -31.63
C GLU A 79 -31.84 11.87 -30.88
N GLN A 80 -31.04 11.07 -31.61
CA GLN A 80 -30.01 10.21 -31.01
C GLN A 80 -28.89 11.00 -30.32
N ARG A 81 -28.55 12.19 -30.80
CA ARG A 81 -27.56 13.07 -30.13
C ARG A 81 -28.15 13.76 -28.91
N GLN A 82 -29.39 14.21 -28.99
CA GLN A 82 -30.15 14.81 -27.89
C GLN A 82 -30.21 13.82 -26.72
N ALA A 83 -30.66 12.58 -26.97
CA ALA A 83 -30.71 11.54 -25.93
C ALA A 83 -29.34 11.21 -25.31
N LEU A 84 -28.26 11.20 -26.09
CA LEU A 84 -26.90 11.01 -25.57
C LEU A 84 -26.40 12.24 -24.78
N GLU A 85 -26.78 13.44 -25.18
CA GLU A 85 -26.47 14.68 -24.45
C GLU A 85 -27.24 14.73 -23.11
N ASP A 86 -28.52 14.37 -23.12
CA ASP A 86 -29.37 14.29 -21.94
C ASP A 86 -28.87 13.19 -20.97
N GLU A 87 -28.47 12.02 -21.49
CA GLU A 87 -27.78 10.98 -20.71
C GLU A 87 -26.46 11.47 -20.09
N LEU A 88 -25.70 12.31 -20.80
CA LEU A 88 -24.45 12.87 -20.28
C LEU A 88 -24.71 13.96 -19.25
N ARG A 89 -25.74 14.80 -19.44
CA ARG A 89 -26.20 15.81 -18.46
C ARG A 89 -26.66 15.14 -17.16
N GLU A 90 -27.45 14.07 -17.25
CA GLU A 90 -27.89 13.31 -16.07
C GLU A 90 -26.71 12.62 -15.35
N LYS A 91 -25.68 12.16 -16.08
CA LYS A 91 -24.44 11.63 -15.49
C LYS A 91 -23.61 12.72 -14.82
N ILE A 92 -23.51 13.91 -15.42
CA ILE A 92 -22.84 15.08 -14.83
C ILE A 92 -23.55 15.48 -13.53
N GLU A 93 -24.87 15.65 -13.54
CA GLU A 93 -25.65 16.01 -12.34
C GLU A 93 -25.50 14.97 -11.21
N LYS A 94 -25.40 13.68 -11.55
CA LYS A 94 -25.13 12.60 -10.57
C LYS A 94 -23.70 12.68 -10.01
N LEU A 95 -22.72 13.07 -10.82
CA LEU A 95 -21.33 13.26 -10.38
C LEU A 95 -21.19 14.52 -9.52
N GLU A 96 -21.82 15.64 -9.89
CA GLU A 96 -21.83 16.89 -9.12
C GLU A 96 -22.47 16.68 -7.74
N LYS A 97 -23.62 15.97 -7.67
CA LYS A 97 -24.26 15.61 -6.39
C LYS A 97 -23.37 14.72 -5.52
N ARG A 98 -22.62 13.80 -6.13
CA ARG A 98 -21.65 12.96 -5.42
C ARG A 98 -20.45 13.77 -4.94
N GLN A 99 -19.90 14.66 -5.77
CA GLN A 99 -18.80 15.55 -5.41
C GLN A 99 -19.17 16.38 -4.19
N ALA A 100 -20.38 16.97 -4.16
CA ALA A 100 -20.87 17.71 -2.99
C ALA A 100 -20.96 16.86 -1.71
N THR A 101 -21.30 15.56 -1.79
CA THR A 101 -21.26 14.66 -0.61
C THR A 101 -19.85 14.24 -0.22
N ASP A 102 -18.97 14.04 -1.18
CA ASP A 102 -17.57 13.65 -0.96
C ASP A 102 -16.79 14.85 -0.36
N ASP A 103 -16.98 16.07 -0.87
CA ASP A 103 -16.48 17.35 -0.30
C ASP A 103 -16.95 17.57 1.14
N THR A 104 -18.26 17.36 1.39
CA THR A 104 -18.83 17.49 2.75
C THR A 104 -18.18 16.49 3.71
N THR A 105 -17.87 15.28 3.23
CA THR A 105 -17.19 14.25 4.02
C THR A 105 -15.72 14.62 4.28
N LEU A 106 -15.00 15.11 3.27
CA LEU A 106 -13.63 15.61 3.40
C LEU A 106 -13.52 16.75 4.42
N LEU A 107 -14.49 17.67 4.45
CA LEU A 107 -14.55 18.76 5.43
C LEU A 107 -14.77 18.25 6.87
N ILE A 108 -15.61 17.23 7.06
CA ILE A 108 -15.80 16.59 8.37
C ILE A 108 -14.50 15.88 8.81
N VAL A 109 -13.86 15.12 7.92
CA VAL A 109 -12.60 14.43 8.20
C VAL A 109 -11.50 15.43 8.57
N ASN A 110 -11.27 16.47 7.76
CA ASN A 110 -10.24 17.47 8.04
C ASN A 110 -10.50 18.23 9.35
N ARG A 111 -11.76 18.52 9.70
CA ARG A 111 -12.13 19.11 11.00
C ARG A 111 -11.78 18.18 12.16
N CYS A 112 -12.18 16.91 12.09
CA CYS A 112 -11.90 15.92 13.13
C CYS A 112 -10.38 15.67 13.29
N TRP A 113 -9.65 15.64 12.18
CA TRP A 113 -8.21 15.44 12.17
C TRP A 113 -7.44 16.65 12.73
N THR A 114 -7.84 17.87 12.34
CA THR A 114 -7.25 19.11 12.90
C THR A 114 -7.54 19.21 14.40
N GLN A 115 -8.75 18.87 14.85
CA GLN A 115 -9.08 18.82 16.29
C GLN A 115 -8.22 17.80 17.05
N LEU A 116 -7.88 16.66 16.43
CA LEU A 116 -6.97 15.66 17.01
C LEU A 116 -5.54 16.21 17.10
N GLU A 117 -5.03 16.86 16.06
CA GLU A 117 -3.71 17.51 16.07
C GLU A 117 -3.63 18.64 17.12
N GLU A 118 -4.68 19.45 17.28
CA GLU A 118 -4.79 20.46 18.35
C GLU A 118 -4.77 19.83 19.74
N ASN A 119 -5.60 18.80 19.98
CA ASN A 119 -5.64 18.08 21.26
C ASN A 119 -4.29 17.44 21.62
N ILE A 120 -3.58 16.92 20.62
CA ILE A 120 -2.23 16.35 20.78
C ILE A 120 -1.21 17.44 21.12
N HIS A 121 -1.26 18.61 20.47
CA HIS A 121 -0.43 19.76 20.85
C HIS A 121 -0.71 20.23 22.28
N GLU A 122 -1.97 20.31 22.71
CA GLU A 122 -2.31 20.65 24.10
C GLU A 122 -1.77 19.63 25.11
N LEU A 123 -1.81 18.33 24.77
CA LEU A 123 -1.30 17.26 25.63
C LEU A 123 0.24 17.35 25.75
N LEU A 124 0.96 17.56 24.65
CA LEU A 124 2.40 17.74 24.66
C LEU A 124 2.80 18.99 25.48
N GLN A 125 2.14 20.13 25.28
CA GLN A 125 2.37 21.36 26.05
C GLN A 125 2.09 21.21 27.56
N ARG A 126 1.30 20.21 27.98
CA ARG A 126 1.00 19.92 29.39
C ARG A 126 1.97 18.91 30.02
N VAL A 127 2.77 18.20 29.22
CA VAL A 127 3.68 17.15 29.72
C VAL A 127 5.15 17.51 29.55
N GLU A 128 5.52 18.37 28.60
CA GLU A 128 6.86 18.97 28.58
C GLU A 128 6.94 20.10 29.63
N PRO A 129 7.73 19.93 30.72
CA PRO A 129 7.91 21.00 31.70
C PRO A 129 8.71 22.14 31.07
N LYS A 130 8.28 23.39 31.30
CA LYS A 130 8.82 24.58 30.64
C LYS A 130 10.24 25.00 31.09
N ASP A 131 10.88 24.19 31.93
CA ASP A 131 12.16 24.46 32.59
C ASP A 131 13.12 23.27 32.43
N ALA A 132 13.92 23.28 31.35
CA ALA A 132 15.07 22.41 31.15
C ALA A 132 16.20 23.17 30.41
N PRO A 133 17.46 23.17 30.89
CA PRO A 133 18.55 23.92 30.23
C PRO A 133 19.00 23.38 28.86
N ALA A 134 19.53 24.26 28.01
CA ALA A 134 20.02 24.02 26.62
C ALA A 134 21.38 23.24 26.54
N PRO A 135 22.14 23.21 25.40
CA PRO A 135 23.42 22.43 25.29
C PRO A 135 24.80 23.20 25.13
N VAL A 136 25.75 23.02 26.09
CA VAL A 136 27.23 23.32 26.17
C VAL A 136 28.03 22.44 25.20
N GLN A 137 29.28 22.82 24.92
CA GLN A 137 30.30 21.93 24.30
C GLN A 137 31.63 22.01 25.08
N THR A 138 32.46 20.95 25.06
CA THR A 138 33.91 20.96 25.37
C THR A 138 34.57 19.65 24.85
N PRO A 139 35.91 19.58 24.67
CA PRO A 139 36.49 18.94 23.47
C PRO A 139 37.19 17.57 23.63
N ALA A 140 37.63 17.01 22.50
CA ALA A 140 38.22 15.66 22.36
C ALA A 140 39.76 15.62 22.29
N THR A 141 40.36 14.44 22.60
CA THR A 141 41.64 13.83 22.15
C THR A 141 42.09 12.73 23.15
N PRO A 142 43.07 11.84 22.87
CA PRO A 142 43.40 11.06 21.66
C PRO A 142 43.47 9.50 21.94
N PRO A 143 43.83 8.60 20.98
CA PRO A 143 43.56 7.14 21.06
C PRO A 143 44.79 6.17 21.23
N VAL A 144 44.53 4.83 21.19
CA VAL A 144 45.45 3.64 21.01
C VAL A 144 46.15 3.09 22.29
N PRO A 145 46.46 1.76 22.50
CA PRO A 145 46.31 0.51 21.69
C PRO A 145 45.55 -0.70 22.35
N ASP A 146 45.56 -1.86 21.66
CA ASP A 146 44.85 -3.16 21.85
C ASP A 146 45.32 -4.17 22.96
N VAL A 147 44.64 -5.36 22.97
CA VAL A 147 45.09 -6.74 23.37
C VAL A 147 44.68 -7.25 24.80
N PRO A 148 44.08 -8.47 25.00
CA PRO A 148 43.14 -9.31 24.21
C PRO A 148 42.06 -10.10 25.07
N VAL A 149 41.53 -11.24 24.54
CA VAL A 149 40.75 -12.36 25.20
C VAL A 149 39.24 -12.09 25.55
N PRO A 150 38.39 -13.11 25.81
CA PRO A 150 37.63 -13.92 24.83
C PRO A 150 36.09 -13.76 24.88
N ALA A 151 35.38 -14.50 24.02
CA ALA A 151 33.92 -14.48 23.86
C ALA A 151 33.11 -15.21 24.96
N ALA A 152 31.92 -14.68 25.30
CA ALA A 152 30.66 -15.45 25.42
C ALA A 152 29.39 -14.56 25.49
N ALA A 153 28.35 -14.97 24.75
CA ALA A 153 26.91 -14.83 25.04
C ALA A 153 26.19 -13.46 25.27
N SER A 154 25.32 -13.14 24.30
CA SER A 154 23.90 -12.72 24.41
C SER A 154 23.43 -11.34 24.92
N SER A 155 22.61 -10.72 24.03
CA SER A 155 21.34 -9.98 24.23
C SER A 155 21.28 -8.51 24.68
N SER A 156 20.35 -7.79 24.01
CA SER A 156 19.62 -6.55 24.36
C SER A 156 20.37 -5.21 24.49
N ALA A 157 19.90 -4.21 23.71
CA ALA A 157 20.07 -2.76 23.91
C ALA A 157 18.98 -2.23 24.90
N PRO A 158 18.93 -0.95 25.36
CA PRO A 158 19.13 0.30 24.58
C PRO A 158 19.92 1.46 25.27
N GLU A 159 20.03 2.58 24.56
CA GLU A 159 20.47 3.95 24.96
C GLU A 159 19.30 4.77 25.62
N PRO A 160 19.34 6.11 25.89
CA PRO A 160 20.33 7.22 25.72
C PRO A 160 20.64 7.96 27.07
N SER A 161 20.96 9.27 27.30
CA SER A 161 20.80 10.59 26.61
C SER A 161 21.77 11.69 27.13
N ALA A 162 21.78 12.89 26.50
CA ALA A 162 22.47 14.13 26.93
C ALA A 162 21.52 15.20 27.55
N PRO A 163 21.99 16.28 28.23
CA PRO A 163 22.04 17.68 27.68
C PRO A 163 23.16 18.61 28.31
N LEU A 164 23.32 19.92 27.98
CA LEU A 164 24.61 20.69 28.18
C LEU A 164 24.74 22.07 29.07
N PRO A 165 24.60 23.47 28.88
CA PRO A 165 24.10 24.57 27.91
C PRO A 165 25.02 25.74 27.30
N ALA A 166 24.76 26.27 26.07
CA ALA A 166 25.54 27.34 25.31
C ALA A 166 25.19 28.85 25.58
N PRO A 167 26.04 29.85 25.20
CA PRO A 167 25.69 30.88 24.14
C PRO A 167 26.81 31.74 23.41
N ILE A 168 26.50 32.24 22.19
CA ILE A 168 26.74 33.57 21.50
C ILE A 168 28.12 34.32 21.53
N GLU A 169 28.70 34.65 20.34
CA GLU A 169 29.13 36.00 19.82
C GLU A 169 30.04 35.93 18.54
N GLY A 170 30.10 37.00 17.70
CA GLY A 170 31.31 37.35 16.88
C GLY A 170 31.27 37.21 15.33
N GLU A 171 31.64 38.28 14.62
CA GLU A 171 31.59 38.56 13.16
C GLU A 171 32.69 37.94 12.23
N ASP A 172 32.66 38.37 10.94
CA ASP A 172 33.69 38.38 9.86
C ASP A 172 33.97 37.13 8.97
N GLY A 173 34.08 37.35 7.64
CA GLY A 173 34.55 36.34 6.66
C GLY A 173 34.09 36.42 5.17
N LEU A 174 34.53 37.43 4.41
CA LEU A 174 34.39 37.58 2.93
C LEU A 174 35.39 36.67 2.12
N PRO A 175 35.38 36.55 0.76
CA PRO A 175 34.49 37.13 -0.30
C PRO A 175 34.04 36.14 -1.44
N GLN A 176 33.30 36.67 -2.43
CA GLN A 176 33.13 36.12 -3.79
C GLN A 176 34.33 36.43 -4.72
N PRO A 177 34.39 35.82 -5.93
CA PRO A 177 34.63 36.57 -7.18
C PRO A 177 33.63 36.17 -8.33
N PRO A 178 33.61 36.83 -9.52
CA PRO A 178 32.33 37.35 -10.03
C PRO A 178 31.99 37.03 -11.51
N LEU A 179 30.95 37.70 -12.01
CA LEU A 179 30.38 37.64 -13.37
C LEU A 179 31.36 38.06 -14.48
N SER A 180 31.10 37.55 -15.69
CA SER A 180 31.49 38.14 -16.98
C SER A 180 30.37 37.88 -18.00
N ALA A 181 30.21 38.76 -18.98
CA ALA A 181 29.23 38.63 -20.07
C ALA A 181 29.95 38.81 -21.42
N GLU A 182 29.36 38.32 -22.52
CA GLU A 182 29.28 39.00 -23.84
C GLU A 182 28.67 38.10 -24.95
N VAL A 183 27.68 38.63 -25.70
CA VAL A 183 27.80 38.77 -27.18
C VAL A 183 26.96 37.81 -28.08
N VAL A 184 25.98 38.35 -28.85
CA VAL A 184 25.28 37.80 -30.06
C VAL A 184 24.48 36.47 -29.95
N GLU A 185 23.46 36.19 -30.79
CA GLU A 185 22.91 36.90 -31.97
C GLU A 185 21.36 36.84 -32.05
N GLU A 186 20.73 37.68 -32.90
CA GLU A 186 19.31 37.55 -33.26
C GLU A 186 19.08 36.57 -34.41
N GLU A 187 17.91 35.90 -34.46
CA GLU A 187 17.12 35.93 -35.70
C GLU A 187 15.61 35.90 -35.45
N LYS A 188 14.82 36.35 -36.44
CA LYS A 188 13.38 36.65 -36.33
C LYS A 188 12.57 35.71 -37.24
N LYS A 189 11.34 35.31 -36.82
CA LYS A 189 10.09 35.71 -37.52
C LYS A 189 8.75 35.14 -36.98
N GLN A 190 7.81 36.06 -36.81
CA GLN A 190 6.40 36.02 -37.25
C GLN A 190 5.41 34.98 -36.67
N GLN A 191 4.55 35.48 -35.77
CA GLN A 191 3.12 35.11 -35.68
C GLN A 191 2.38 35.51 -36.99
N PRO A 192 1.11 35.07 -37.20
CA PRO A 192 -0.02 35.92 -36.75
C PRO A 192 -1.24 35.09 -36.20
N VAL A 193 -1.92 35.51 -35.11
CA VAL A 193 -3.20 36.29 -35.07
C VAL A 193 -4.47 35.45 -35.37
N GLN A 194 -5.64 35.60 -34.73
CA GLN A 194 -6.10 36.39 -33.54
C GLN A 194 -6.65 35.34 -32.49
N GLU A 195 -7.51 35.54 -31.49
CA GLU A 195 -8.42 36.62 -31.07
C GLU A 195 -8.62 36.66 -29.54
N LYS A 196 -8.99 37.83 -28.97
CA LYS A 196 -9.63 37.95 -27.64
C LYS A 196 -10.31 39.33 -27.51
N GLU A 197 -11.60 39.36 -27.15
CA GLU A 197 -12.26 40.59 -26.69
C GLU A 197 -12.69 40.50 -25.21
N GLN A 198 -12.45 41.58 -24.48
CA GLN A 198 -12.96 41.88 -23.14
C GLN A 198 -13.52 43.30 -23.17
N THR A 199 -14.62 43.55 -22.44
CA THR A 199 -14.93 44.83 -21.73
C THR A 199 -16.22 44.60 -20.92
N GLN A 200 -16.22 44.80 -19.59
CA GLN A 200 -16.58 46.03 -18.86
C GLN A 200 -18.12 46.33 -18.88
N GLU A 201 -18.79 46.87 -17.86
CA GLU A 201 -18.33 47.55 -16.63
C GLU A 201 -19.42 47.63 -15.52
N GLN A 202 -19.01 47.81 -14.23
CA GLN A 202 -19.54 48.73 -13.17
C GLN A 202 -21.08 48.90 -12.90
N GLU A 203 -21.60 49.28 -11.70
CA GLU A 203 -21.05 49.54 -10.36
C GLU A 203 -22.10 49.57 -9.20
N GLN A 204 -21.58 49.64 -7.96
CA GLN A 204 -22.12 50.33 -6.76
C GLN A 204 -23.33 49.79 -5.96
N GLN A 205 -23.47 50.37 -4.75
CA GLN A 205 -24.30 49.97 -3.61
C GLN A 205 -25.21 51.15 -3.19
N GLN A 206 -26.36 50.90 -2.54
CA GLN A 206 -26.69 51.44 -1.19
C GLN A 206 -28.13 51.14 -0.69
N GLN A 207 -28.19 50.70 0.57
CA GLN A 207 -29.12 51.04 1.68
C GLN A 207 -30.67 50.96 1.58
N LEU A 208 -31.23 50.44 2.68
CA LEU A 208 -32.62 50.37 3.20
C LEU A 208 -33.22 51.78 3.51
N PRO A 209 -34.56 52.00 3.77
CA PRO A 209 -35.37 51.17 4.70
C PRO A 209 -36.93 51.08 4.59
N ASP A 210 -37.48 50.28 5.51
CA ASP A 210 -38.79 50.34 6.22
C ASP A 210 -40.18 50.05 5.60
N SER A 211 -40.93 49.21 6.37
CA SER A 211 -42.41 49.05 6.46
C SER A 211 -43.16 48.43 5.25
N GLU A 212 -44.33 47.77 5.38
CA GLU A 212 -45.35 47.68 6.45
C GLU A 212 -45.77 46.22 6.83
N GLU A 213 -46.77 46.03 7.70
CA GLU A 213 -47.21 44.74 8.26
C GLU A 213 -48.43 44.07 7.56
N LYS A 214 -48.35 42.73 7.37
CA LYS A 214 -49.44 41.72 7.51
C LYS A 214 -50.67 41.76 6.56
N PRO A 215 -51.54 40.72 6.54
CA PRO A 215 -51.43 39.36 7.10
C PRO A 215 -51.54 38.22 6.05
N ALA A 216 -51.40 36.99 6.54
CA ALA A 216 -51.41 35.73 5.80
C ALA A 216 -52.65 35.41 4.94
N VAL A 217 -52.41 34.62 3.89
CA VAL A 217 -53.35 33.64 3.31
C VAL A 217 -52.59 32.31 3.19
N GLU A 218 -53.23 31.19 3.52
CA GLU A 218 -52.62 29.86 3.43
C GLU A 218 -52.61 29.33 1.99
N ALA A 219 -51.50 28.73 1.57
CA ALA A 219 -51.41 27.86 0.40
C ALA A 219 -50.42 26.74 0.71
N VAL A 220 -50.79 25.50 0.40
CA VAL A 220 -49.97 24.30 0.59
C VAL A 220 -49.35 23.93 -0.75
N GLU A 221 -48.03 23.84 -0.83
CA GLU A 221 -47.33 23.11 -1.90
C GLU A 221 -45.91 22.70 -1.46
N ASP A 222 -45.35 21.74 -2.19
CA ASP A 222 -44.35 20.74 -1.75
C ASP A 222 -43.06 21.21 -1.06
N GLY A 223 -42.56 20.33 -0.18
CA GLY A 223 -41.34 20.52 0.60
C GLY A 223 -40.04 20.37 -0.21
N ILE A 224 -39.56 21.47 -0.78
CA ILE A 224 -38.16 21.59 -1.22
C ILE A 224 -37.28 21.76 0.03
N SER A 225 -36.30 20.88 0.21
CA SER A 225 -35.29 21.04 1.28
C SER A 225 -34.56 22.38 1.11
N ALA A 226 -34.44 23.13 2.21
CA ALA A 226 -33.58 24.31 2.22
C ALA A 226 -32.14 23.95 1.77
N PRO A 227 -31.45 24.82 1.03
CA PRO A 227 -30.06 24.59 0.66
C PRO A 227 -29.19 24.54 1.93
N PRO A 228 -28.10 23.75 1.94
CA PRO A 228 -27.19 23.71 3.07
C PRO A 228 -26.57 25.09 3.34
N PRO A 229 -26.19 25.40 4.60
CA PRO A 229 -25.59 26.68 4.93
C PRO A 229 -24.31 26.91 4.11
N PRO A 230 -24.05 28.15 3.67
CA PRO A 230 -22.91 28.44 2.81
C PRO A 230 -21.59 28.05 3.49
N LEU A 231 -20.77 27.28 2.78
CA LEU A 231 -19.46 26.82 3.26
C LEU A 231 -18.63 28.00 3.80
N SER A 232 -18.00 27.79 4.97
CA SER A 232 -17.13 28.78 5.59
C SER A 232 -15.93 29.10 4.69
N GLU A 233 -15.32 30.27 4.87
CA GLU A 233 -14.16 30.66 4.06
C GLU A 233 -12.97 29.72 4.26
N SER A 234 -12.80 29.17 5.47
CA SER A 234 -11.84 28.09 5.76
C SER A 234 -12.16 26.79 5.01
N ALA A 235 -13.44 26.39 4.91
CA ALA A 235 -13.84 25.22 4.14
C ALA A 235 -13.60 25.41 2.64
N LYS A 236 -13.91 26.61 2.11
CA LYS A 236 -13.63 26.98 0.71
C LYS A 236 -12.13 27.02 0.41
N ALA A 237 -11.33 27.59 1.31
CA ALA A 237 -9.87 27.62 1.17
C ALA A 237 -9.26 26.22 1.20
N PHE A 238 -9.77 25.32 2.05
CA PHE A 238 -9.33 23.92 2.08
C PHE A 238 -9.66 23.20 0.77
N LEU A 239 -10.90 23.25 0.29
CA LEU A 239 -11.29 22.62 -0.98
C LEU A 239 -10.52 23.21 -2.17
N ALA A 240 -10.34 24.54 -2.22
CA ALA A 240 -9.52 25.19 -3.25
C ALA A 240 -8.03 24.83 -3.15
N THR A 241 -7.52 24.47 -1.96
CA THR A 241 -6.14 23.96 -1.81
C THR A 241 -6.04 22.54 -2.37
N LEU A 242 -7.02 21.67 -2.12
CA LEU A 242 -7.07 20.32 -2.72
C LEU A 242 -7.16 20.39 -4.25
N ASP A 243 -8.06 21.22 -4.78
CA ASP A 243 -8.34 21.39 -6.23
C ASP A 243 -7.13 21.95 -7.02
N ASN A 244 -6.22 22.66 -6.34
CA ASN A 244 -5.01 23.25 -6.96
C ASN A 244 -3.70 22.53 -6.57
N SER A 245 -3.74 21.45 -5.77
CA SER A 245 -2.55 20.67 -5.41
C SER A 245 -2.40 19.45 -6.31
N SER A 246 -1.17 19.13 -6.71
CA SER A 246 -0.89 17.87 -7.41
C SER A 246 -0.98 16.65 -6.48
N GLU A 247 -1.16 15.45 -7.06
CA GLU A 247 -1.19 14.19 -6.31
C GLU A 247 0.11 13.95 -5.51
N GLU A 248 1.26 14.38 -6.05
CA GLU A 248 2.56 14.32 -5.37
C GLU A 248 2.62 15.27 -4.17
N GLU A 249 2.15 16.51 -4.32
CA GLU A 249 2.10 17.49 -3.22
C GLU A 249 1.13 17.08 -2.12
N LEU A 250 -0.05 16.56 -2.47
CA LEU A 250 -1.01 16.00 -1.51
C LEU A 250 -0.43 14.80 -0.76
N THR A 251 0.28 13.92 -1.47
CA THR A 251 0.95 12.76 -0.86
C THR A 251 2.05 13.19 0.11
N LEU A 252 2.85 14.21 -0.24
CA LEU A 252 3.87 14.79 0.65
C LEU A 252 3.25 15.45 1.88
N GLN A 253 2.21 16.28 1.73
CA GLN A 253 1.53 16.92 2.86
C GLN A 253 0.87 15.90 3.81
N LEU A 254 0.25 14.84 3.26
CA LEU A 254 -0.31 13.74 4.05
C LEU A 254 0.80 12.93 4.75
N GLN A 255 1.93 12.70 4.08
CA GLN A 255 3.10 12.05 4.67
C GLN A 255 3.64 12.87 5.85
N ASP A 256 3.79 14.18 5.73
CA ASP A 256 4.30 15.04 6.80
C ASP A 256 3.34 15.10 8.00
N ARG A 257 2.02 15.26 7.78
CA ARG A 257 1.01 15.17 8.86
C ARG A 257 1.02 13.78 9.51
N MET A 258 1.20 12.71 8.74
CA MET A 258 1.34 11.34 9.26
C MET A 258 2.61 11.17 10.11
N GLN A 259 3.77 11.68 9.68
CA GLN A 259 5.01 11.58 10.45
C GLN A 259 4.94 12.42 11.73
N PHE A 260 4.36 13.62 11.68
CA PHE A 260 4.08 14.42 12.88
C PHE A 260 3.18 13.65 13.86
N SER A 261 2.03 13.16 13.38
CA SER A 261 1.08 12.41 14.21
C SER A 261 1.73 11.15 14.81
N LYS A 262 2.51 10.41 14.02
CA LYS A 262 3.28 9.24 14.48
C LYS A 262 4.32 9.59 15.55
N GLY A 263 5.07 10.68 15.36
CA GLY A 263 6.05 11.16 16.34
C GLY A 263 5.40 11.62 17.64
N ALA A 264 4.30 12.36 17.55
CA ALA A 264 3.54 12.83 18.70
C ALA A 264 2.86 11.68 19.47
N VAL A 265 2.28 10.70 18.78
CA VAL A 265 1.74 9.48 19.40
C VAL A 265 2.86 8.66 20.04
N ALA A 266 4.02 8.50 19.40
CA ALA A 266 5.17 7.84 20.01
C ALA A 266 5.65 8.55 21.28
N CYS A 267 5.65 9.89 21.29
CA CYS A 267 5.94 10.69 22.48
C CYS A 267 4.89 10.44 23.58
N MET A 268 3.60 10.48 23.26
CA MET A 268 2.52 10.17 24.21
C MET A 268 2.60 8.74 24.78
N VAL A 269 3.03 7.75 23.98
CA VAL A 269 3.28 6.38 24.46
C VAL A 269 4.49 6.36 25.40
N CYS A 270 5.62 6.99 25.05
CA CYS A 270 6.77 7.08 25.95
C CYS A 270 6.45 7.81 27.26
N ILE A 271 5.57 8.82 27.20
CA ILE A 271 5.01 9.52 28.36
C ILE A 271 4.16 8.57 29.21
N PHE A 272 3.27 7.80 28.57
CA PHE A 272 2.40 6.84 29.24
C PHE A 272 3.22 5.73 29.90
N ASP A 273 4.18 5.14 29.20
CA ASP A 273 5.07 4.09 29.72
C ASP A 273 5.94 4.61 30.86
N ARG A 274 6.45 5.85 30.78
CA ARG A 274 7.19 6.50 31.87
C ARG A 274 6.30 6.79 33.07
N LEU A 275 5.05 7.23 32.86
CA LEU A 275 4.06 7.41 33.92
C LEU A 275 3.70 6.07 34.57
N HIS A 276 3.47 5.02 33.78
CA HIS A 276 3.16 3.68 34.28
C HIS A 276 4.33 3.13 35.09
N THR A 277 5.57 3.23 34.57
CA THR A 277 6.79 2.84 35.30
C THR A 277 6.96 3.66 36.59
N THR A 278 6.67 4.96 36.57
CA THR A 278 6.70 5.81 37.78
C THR A 278 5.62 5.40 38.79
N ILE A 279 4.44 4.97 38.32
CA ILE A 279 3.35 4.43 39.15
C ILE A 279 3.74 3.06 39.72
N ASP A 280 4.35 2.17 38.95
CA ASP A 280 4.82 0.87 39.41
C ASP A 280 6.00 1.00 40.39
N GLU A 281 6.91 1.95 40.17
CA GLU A 281 7.92 2.36 41.14
C GLU A 281 7.33 2.98 42.41
N LEU A 282 6.23 3.73 42.31
CA LEU A 282 5.53 4.29 43.47
C LEU A 282 4.78 3.18 44.23
N CYS A 283 4.13 2.25 43.53
CA CYS A 283 3.47 1.09 44.11
C CYS A 283 4.47 0.19 44.83
N THR A 284 5.61 -0.14 44.20
CA THR A 284 6.68 -0.91 44.85
C THR A 284 7.35 -0.14 45.98
N ARG A 285 7.56 1.19 45.85
CA ARG A 285 8.02 2.02 46.98
C ARG A 285 7.03 2.00 48.14
N VAL A 286 5.73 2.18 47.90
CA VAL A 286 4.67 2.13 48.93
C VAL A 286 4.55 0.74 49.57
N GLN A 287 4.75 -0.34 48.80
CA GLN A 287 4.82 -1.72 49.32
C GLN A 287 6.10 -1.97 50.13
N SER A 288 7.23 -1.33 49.79
CA SER A 288 8.46 -1.40 50.57
C SER A 288 8.42 -0.53 51.84
N ALA A 289 7.70 0.59 51.78
CA ALA A 289 7.44 1.53 52.87
C ALA A 289 6.33 1.02 53.82
N VAL A 290 6.39 -0.27 54.15
CA VAL A 290 5.59 -0.94 55.19
C VAL A 290 6.41 -1.06 56.49
N CYS A 291 7.63 -0.51 56.50
CA CYS A 291 8.45 -0.30 57.70
C CYS A 291 8.71 1.19 57.93
N GLU A 292 8.46 1.64 59.16
CA GLU A 292 9.00 2.85 59.80
C GLU A 292 8.67 4.21 59.15
N ASP A 293 7.41 4.67 59.27
CA ASP A 293 7.08 5.86 60.08
C ASP A 293 5.56 6.01 60.32
N ASP A 294 5.14 6.69 61.40
CA ASP A 294 3.71 6.94 61.69
C ASP A 294 3.05 7.88 60.66
N SER A 295 3.86 8.75 60.02
CA SER A 295 3.42 9.61 58.91
C SER A 295 2.95 8.83 57.67
N GLN A 296 3.40 7.58 57.49
CA GLN A 296 2.95 6.71 56.40
C GLN A 296 1.49 6.25 56.58
N ARG A 297 0.95 6.23 57.81
CA ARG A 297 -0.41 5.71 58.07
C ARG A 297 -1.49 6.52 57.37
N GLU A 298 -1.43 7.86 57.44
CA GLU A 298 -2.40 8.71 56.77
C GLU A 298 -2.33 8.48 55.24
N THR A 299 -1.13 8.48 54.66
CA THR A 299 -0.89 8.26 53.22
C THR A 299 -1.29 6.86 52.74
N GLN A 300 -1.16 5.83 53.59
CA GLN A 300 -1.66 4.49 53.32
C GLN A 300 -3.19 4.43 53.41
N THR A 301 -3.81 5.10 54.39
CA THR A 301 -5.28 5.15 54.48
C THR A 301 -5.92 5.93 53.33
N THR A 302 -5.33 7.06 52.90
CA THR A 302 -5.84 7.82 51.75
C THR A 302 -5.68 7.03 50.46
N ASN A 303 -4.53 6.38 50.21
CA ASN A 303 -4.37 5.46 49.08
C ASN A 303 -5.39 4.31 49.12
N ARG A 304 -5.63 3.70 50.30
CA ARG A 304 -6.64 2.65 50.42
C ARG A 304 -8.04 3.17 50.07
N THR A 305 -8.44 4.35 50.56
CA THR A 305 -9.74 4.94 50.19
C THR A 305 -9.81 5.36 48.72
N LEU A 306 -8.71 5.79 48.10
CA LEU A 306 -8.66 6.15 46.68
C LEU A 306 -8.73 4.90 45.78
N LEU A 307 -8.12 3.78 46.17
CA LEU A 307 -8.27 2.49 45.50
C LEU A 307 -9.68 1.92 45.69
N GLU A 308 -10.27 2.05 46.88
CA GLU A 308 -11.65 1.65 47.16
C GLU A 308 -12.65 2.46 46.31
N GLU A 309 -12.48 3.80 46.20
CA GLU A 309 -13.31 4.62 45.31
C GLU A 309 -12.97 4.43 43.82
N HIS A 310 -11.72 4.14 43.43
CA HIS A 310 -11.38 3.83 42.03
C HIS A 310 -12.06 2.55 41.56
N ASN A 311 -11.95 1.46 42.33
CA ASN A 311 -12.63 0.20 42.05
C ASN A 311 -14.16 0.40 42.01
N ARG A 312 -14.71 1.18 42.95
CA ARG A 312 -16.13 1.53 42.99
C ARG A 312 -16.60 2.35 41.77
N LEU A 313 -15.76 3.26 41.27
CA LEU A 313 -16.03 4.03 40.04
C LEU A 313 -15.92 3.14 38.79
N GLN A 314 -15.00 2.18 38.78
CA GLN A 314 -14.87 1.19 37.70
C GLN A 314 -16.06 0.23 37.66
N ASP A 315 -16.48 -0.31 38.82
CA ASP A 315 -17.70 -1.10 38.97
C ASP A 315 -18.95 -0.30 38.57
N LEU A 316 -19.02 0.99 38.92
CA LEU A 316 -20.09 1.89 38.51
C LEU A 316 -20.07 2.11 36.99
N ALA A 317 -18.91 2.29 36.38
CA ALA A 317 -18.75 2.44 34.93
C ALA A 317 -19.22 1.17 34.18
N TYR A 318 -18.78 -0.02 34.59
CA TYR A 318 -19.29 -1.28 34.02
C TYR A 318 -20.79 -1.47 34.27
N SER A 319 -21.29 -1.09 35.46
CA SER A 319 -22.73 -1.13 35.76
C SER A 319 -23.54 -0.20 34.86
N LEU A 320 -23.04 1.01 34.58
CA LEU A 320 -23.67 1.98 33.69
C LEU A 320 -23.57 1.54 32.22
N GLN A 321 -22.45 0.98 31.78
CA GLN A 321 -22.27 0.43 30.43
C GLN A 321 -23.22 -0.76 30.19
N GLY A 322 -23.34 -1.67 31.16
CA GLY A 322 -24.30 -2.78 31.11
C GLY A 322 -25.76 -2.32 31.09
N LYS A 323 -26.10 -1.30 31.90
CA LYS A 323 -27.44 -0.65 31.87
C LYS A 323 -27.70 0.03 30.52
N HIS A 324 -26.73 0.75 29.96
CA HIS A 324 -26.85 1.40 28.66
C HIS A 324 -27.05 0.37 27.54
N HIS A 325 -26.27 -0.70 27.51
CA HIS A 325 -26.44 -1.78 26.53
C HIS A 325 -27.82 -2.44 26.65
N LYS A 326 -28.26 -2.76 27.87
CA LYS A 326 -29.61 -3.29 28.11
C LYS A 326 -30.71 -2.31 27.66
N MET A 327 -30.61 -1.04 28.03
CA MET A 327 -31.59 -0.01 27.66
C MET A 327 -31.62 0.23 26.14
N SER A 328 -30.48 0.09 25.45
CA SER A 328 -30.41 0.14 23.99
C SER A 328 -31.08 -1.06 23.32
N LEU A 329 -30.97 -2.27 23.90
CA LEU A 329 -31.74 -3.44 23.45
C LEU A 329 -33.24 -3.25 23.69
N GLU A 330 -33.64 -2.79 24.88
CA GLU A 330 -35.05 -2.49 25.20
C GLU A 330 -35.63 -1.38 24.29
N TYR A 331 -34.82 -0.40 23.89
CA TYR A 331 -35.18 0.65 22.93
C TYR A 331 -35.36 0.11 21.51
N ASN A 332 -34.44 -0.72 21.01
CA ASN A 332 -34.59 -1.37 19.71
C ASN A 332 -35.81 -2.30 19.67
N GLU A 333 -36.04 -3.07 20.72
CA GLU A 333 -37.27 -3.87 20.90
C GLU A 333 -38.54 -3.01 20.87
N LEU A 334 -38.49 -1.77 21.35
CA LEU A 334 -39.63 -0.84 21.29
C LEU A 334 -39.80 -0.25 19.88
N ILE A 335 -38.72 0.04 19.15
CA ILE A 335 -38.79 0.41 17.73
C ILE A 335 -39.46 -0.72 16.92
N ASP A 336 -39.00 -1.97 17.05
CA ASP A 336 -39.59 -3.12 16.35
C ASP A 336 -41.09 -3.27 16.66
N LYS A 337 -41.50 -3.00 17.90
CA LYS A 337 -42.92 -3.02 18.33
C LYS A 337 -43.72 -1.85 17.76
N VAL A 338 -43.12 -0.66 17.62
CA VAL A 338 -43.74 0.51 16.98
C VAL A 338 -43.89 0.27 15.48
N THR A 339 -42.82 -0.07 14.75
CA THR A 339 -42.86 -0.31 13.29
C THR A 339 -43.75 -1.49 12.90
N SER A 340 -43.81 -2.55 13.72
CA SER A 340 -44.76 -3.65 13.53
C SER A 340 -46.19 -3.34 13.99
N SER A 341 -46.45 -2.19 14.60
CA SER A 341 -47.79 -1.65 14.86
C SER A 341 -48.20 -0.65 13.79
N GLU A 342 -47.29 0.18 13.30
CA GLU A 342 -47.48 1.10 12.16
C GLU A 342 -47.86 0.32 10.90
N THR A 343 -47.16 -0.77 10.57
CA THR A 343 -47.55 -1.64 9.43
C THR A 343 -48.97 -2.20 9.59
N LYS A 344 -49.36 -2.64 10.79
CA LYS A 344 -50.72 -3.12 11.06
C LYS A 344 -51.78 -2.02 10.96
N VAL A 345 -51.44 -0.77 11.28
CA VAL A 345 -52.32 0.37 11.05
C VAL A 345 -52.56 0.55 9.56
N SER A 346 -51.51 0.59 8.73
CA SER A 346 -51.66 0.72 7.27
C SER A 346 -52.35 -0.48 6.60
N GLU A 347 -52.16 -1.70 7.11
CA GLU A 347 -52.92 -2.89 6.70
C GLU A 347 -54.42 -2.73 7.01
N MET A 348 -54.76 -2.22 8.20
CA MET A 348 -56.16 -1.98 8.61
C MET A 348 -56.80 -0.79 7.89
N GLU A 349 -56.03 0.26 7.59
CA GLU A 349 -56.47 1.39 6.76
C GLU A 349 -56.82 0.91 5.34
N THR A 350 -55.93 0.12 4.71
CA THR A 350 -56.19 -0.51 3.40
C THR A 350 -57.45 -1.38 3.43
N ALA A 351 -57.61 -2.23 4.45
CA ALA A 351 -58.80 -3.08 4.61
C ALA A 351 -60.09 -2.27 4.83
N VAL A 352 -60.00 -1.10 5.48
CA VAL A 352 -61.11 -0.17 5.65
C VAL A 352 -61.48 0.51 4.33
N GLU A 353 -60.51 0.85 3.47
CA GLU A 353 -60.78 1.38 2.12
C GLU A 353 -61.48 0.34 1.22
N ASP A 354 -60.99 -0.90 1.20
CA ASP A 354 -61.62 -2.02 0.47
C ASP A 354 -63.08 -2.26 0.94
N LEU A 355 -63.31 -2.28 2.26
CA LEU A 355 -64.65 -2.44 2.82
C LEU A 355 -65.56 -1.25 2.52
N GLN A 356 -65.05 -0.02 2.50
CA GLN A 356 -65.81 1.16 2.06
C GLN A 356 -66.21 1.05 0.58
N TRP A 357 -65.29 0.60 -0.28
CA TRP A 357 -65.58 0.37 -1.70
C TRP A 357 -66.65 -0.71 -1.89
N ASP A 358 -66.57 -1.82 -1.15
CA ASP A 358 -67.57 -2.89 -1.27
C ASP A 358 -68.94 -2.51 -0.68
N ILE A 359 -68.98 -1.72 0.40
CA ILE A 359 -70.23 -1.11 0.93
C ILE A 359 -70.86 -0.19 -0.13
N GLU A 360 -70.07 0.64 -0.81
CA GLU A 360 -70.57 1.55 -1.83
C GLU A 360 -71.05 0.81 -3.10
N LYS A 361 -70.37 -0.28 -3.46
CA LYS A 361 -70.78 -1.25 -4.50
C LYS A 361 -72.06 -2.01 -4.13
N LEU A 362 -72.30 -2.30 -2.85
CA LEU A 362 -73.56 -2.85 -2.35
C LEU A 362 -74.70 -1.83 -2.36
N ARG A 363 -74.48 -0.59 -1.90
CA ARG A 363 -75.47 0.52 -2.01
C ARG A 363 -75.92 0.74 -3.45
N LYS A 364 -74.99 0.72 -4.41
CA LYS A 364 -75.27 0.81 -5.86
C LYS A 364 -76.05 -0.38 -6.42
N ARG A 365 -76.11 -1.53 -5.73
CA ARG A 365 -77.00 -2.67 -6.05
C ARG A 365 -78.37 -2.50 -5.38
N GLU A 366 -78.39 -2.10 -4.11
CA GLU A 366 -79.59 -1.82 -3.33
C GLU A 366 -80.47 -0.76 -4.00
N GLN A 367 -79.88 0.36 -4.44
CA GLN A 367 -80.57 1.42 -5.18
C GLN A 367 -81.25 0.92 -6.45
N LYS A 368 -80.65 -0.04 -7.17
CA LYS A 368 -81.24 -0.67 -8.37
C LYS A 368 -82.41 -1.58 -8.01
N LEU A 369 -82.27 -2.37 -6.94
CA LEU A 369 -83.35 -3.21 -6.41
C LEU A 369 -84.53 -2.36 -5.91
N ASN A 370 -84.28 -1.31 -5.14
CA ASN A 370 -85.30 -0.38 -4.66
C ASN A 370 -86.01 0.34 -5.82
N LYS A 371 -85.28 0.71 -6.89
CA LYS A 371 -85.89 1.25 -8.12
C LYS A 371 -86.83 0.24 -8.79
N HIS A 372 -86.38 -1.00 -9.00
CA HIS A 372 -87.23 -2.04 -9.58
C HIS A 372 -88.42 -2.43 -8.69
N LEU A 373 -88.27 -2.37 -7.37
CA LEU A 373 -89.38 -2.59 -6.44
C LEU A 373 -90.41 -1.45 -6.51
N ALA A 374 -89.98 -0.20 -6.65
CA ALA A 374 -90.87 0.93 -6.89
C ALA A 374 -91.61 0.81 -8.24
N GLU A 375 -90.89 0.48 -9.32
CA GLU A 375 -91.45 0.21 -10.65
C GLU A 375 -92.49 -0.92 -10.62
N ALA A 376 -92.27 -1.98 -9.83
CA ALA A 376 -93.21 -3.08 -9.65
C ALA A 376 -94.42 -2.71 -8.76
N LEU A 377 -94.22 -1.90 -7.71
CA LEU A 377 -95.31 -1.42 -6.85
C LEU A 377 -96.26 -0.48 -7.60
N GLU A 378 -95.75 0.35 -8.50
CA GLU A 378 -96.55 1.23 -9.36
C GLU A 378 -97.43 0.43 -10.36
N GLN A 379 -96.89 -0.68 -10.88
CA GLN A 379 -97.65 -1.65 -11.70
C GLN A 379 -98.70 -2.45 -10.90
N LEU A 380 -98.50 -2.63 -9.59
CA LEU A 380 -99.44 -3.38 -8.73
C LEU A 380 -100.56 -2.47 -8.20
N ASN A 381 -100.23 -1.24 -7.82
CA ASN A 381 -101.17 -0.25 -7.29
C ASN A 381 -102.19 0.23 -8.35
N THR A 382 -101.88 0.08 -9.64
CA THR A 382 -102.81 0.34 -10.75
C THR A 382 -103.86 -0.77 -10.96
N GLY A 383 -103.77 -1.91 -10.26
CA GLY A 383 -104.65 -3.07 -10.45
C GLY A 383 -105.69 -3.36 -9.35
N TYR A 384 -105.64 -2.69 -8.18
CA TYR A 384 -106.24 -3.22 -6.94
C TYR A 384 -107.42 -2.42 -6.35
N HIS A 385 -108.47 -2.18 -7.14
CA HIS A 385 -109.71 -1.50 -6.70
C HIS A 385 -111.00 -2.30 -7.03
N ALA A 386 -111.24 -3.43 -6.33
CA ALA A 386 -112.53 -4.11 -6.32
C ALA A 386 -112.77 -5.03 -5.09
N THR A 387 -113.96 -4.94 -4.47
CA THR A 387 -114.56 -5.84 -3.43
C THR A 387 -113.86 -5.93 -2.04
N GLY A 388 -114.50 -6.28 -0.92
CA GLY A 388 -115.89 -6.71 -0.60
C GLY A 388 -116.15 -6.83 0.93
N SER A 389 -117.33 -7.30 1.40
CA SER A 389 -117.76 -7.30 2.84
C SER A 389 -118.92 -8.30 3.13
N SER A 390 -119.44 -8.60 4.35
CA SER A 390 -119.31 -7.98 5.70
C SER A 390 -119.44 -8.94 6.93
N GLY A 391 -120.59 -9.03 7.62
CA GLY A 391 -120.78 -9.62 8.99
C GLY A 391 -121.74 -10.84 9.08
N GLY A 392 -122.23 -11.29 10.26
CA GLY A 392 -122.23 -10.71 11.63
C GLY A 392 -122.62 -11.69 12.78
N LEU A 393 -123.52 -11.28 13.70
CA LEU A 393 -123.90 -11.94 15.00
C LEU A 393 -125.43 -11.76 15.32
N PRO A 394 -126.05 -12.33 16.39
CA PRO A 394 -125.88 -13.64 17.07
C PRO A 394 -127.19 -14.36 17.56
N GLY A 395 -127.09 -15.64 17.95
CA GLY A 395 -127.64 -16.19 19.23
C GLY A 395 -129.09 -16.74 19.37
N GLY A 396 -129.24 -17.94 19.95
CA GLY A 396 -130.51 -18.43 20.55
C GLY A 396 -130.72 -19.96 20.59
N GLN A 397 -130.74 -20.56 21.80
CA GLN A 397 -131.24 -21.90 22.20
C GLN A 397 -130.97 -23.14 21.29
N ILE A 398 -130.30 -24.16 21.84
CA ILE A 398 -130.00 -25.43 21.13
C ILE A 398 -130.56 -26.64 21.88
N THR A 399 -131.60 -27.27 21.32
CA THR A 399 -131.68 -28.74 21.32
C THR A 399 -130.77 -29.23 20.20
N LEU A 400 -129.93 -30.23 20.46
CA LEU A 400 -129.07 -30.80 19.40
C LEU A 400 -129.96 -31.60 18.43
N SER A 401 -130.12 -31.10 17.21
CA SER A 401 -130.70 -31.89 16.12
C SER A 401 -129.78 -33.08 15.80
N ILE A 402 -130.37 -34.15 15.25
CA ILE A 402 -129.62 -35.37 14.88
C ILE A 402 -128.44 -35.03 13.95
N GLN A 403 -128.65 -34.15 12.96
CA GLN A 403 -127.60 -33.61 12.09
C GLN A 403 -126.41 -32.98 12.83
N LYS A 404 -126.63 -32.37 14.01
CA LYS A 404 -125.55 -31.78 14.82
C LYS A 404 -124.78 -32.82 15.64
N PHE A 405 -125.43 -33.94 15.98
CA PHE A 405 -124.76 -35.09 16.56
C PHE A 405 -123.96 -35.86 15.49
N GLU A 406 -124.53 -36.01 14.29
CA GLU A 406 -123.86 -36.61 13.12
C GLU A 406 -122.63 -35.77 12.69
N SER A 407 -122.74 -34.43 12.66
CA SER A 407 -121.59 -33.52 12.46
C SER A 407 -120.49 -33.76 13.50
N LEU A 408 -120.84 -33.77 14.78
CA LEU A 408 -119.87 -34.00 15.86
C LEU A 408 -119.24 -35.41 15.82
N ASN A 409 -119.93 -36.41 15.27
CA ASN A 409 -119.36 -37.74 15.07
C ASN A 409 -118.42 -37.78 13.85
N ALA A 410 -118.78 -37.14 12.74
CA ALA A 410 -117.91 -37.00 11.57
C ALA A 410 -116.64 -36.16 11.90
N GLU A 411 -116.79 -35.09 12.69
CA GLU A 411 -115.68 -34.32 13.25
C GLU A 411 -114.79 -35.18 14.17
N LEU A 412 -115.37 -36.09 14.96
CA LEU A 412 -114.62 -37.01 15.81
C LEU A 412 -113.84 -38.05 14.99
N GLU A 413 -114.46 -38.62 13.95
CA GLU A 413 -113.83 -39.57 13.03
C GLU A 413 -112.70 -38.90 12.24
N GLN A 414 -112.94 -37.71 11.68
CA GLN A 414 -111.91 -36.91 11.01
C GLN A 414 -110.73 -36.56 11.95
N ASN A 415 -110.99 -36.23 13.22
CA ASN A 415 -109.93 -36.01 14.21
C ASN A 415 -109.17 -37.30 14.58
N GLN A 416 -109.80 -38.47 14.53
CA GLN A 416 -109.12 -39.76 14.71
C GLN A 416 -108.23 -40.10 13.49
N GLU A 417 -108.72 -39.89 12.27
CA GLU A 417 -107.91 -40.03 11.04
C GLU A 417 -106.71 -39.07 11.04
N LEU A 418 -106.90 -37.82 11.47
CA LEU A 418 -105.82 -36.84 11.58
C LEU A 418 -104.79 -37.22 12.65
N ALA A 419 -105.23 -37.80 13.78
CA ALA A 419 -104.35 -38.31 14.82
C ALA A 419 -103.55 -39.53 14.37
N ASN A 420 -104.19 -40.47 13.66
CA ASN A 420 -103.54 -41.66 13.10
C ASN A 420 -102.52 -41.27 12.01
N SER A 421 -102.87 -40.30 11.16
CA SER A 421 -101.96 -39.77 10.12
C SER A 421 -100.72 -39.12 10.74
N ARG A 422 -100.88 -38.31 11.79
CA ARG A 422 -99.77 -37.72 12.56
C ARG A 422 -98.92 -38.75 13.29
N MET A 423 -99.51 -39.85 13.76
CA MET A 423 -98.74 -40.96 14.34
C MET A 423 -97.87 -41.65 13.28
N ALA A 424 -98.44 -41.99 12.12
CA ALA A 424 -97.69 -42.59 11.01
C ALA A 424 -96.58 -41.65 10.48
N GLU A 425 -96.84 -40.34 10.43
CA GLU A 425 -95.84 -39.32 10.06
C GLU A 425 -94.71 -39.22 11.10
N LEU A 426 -95.02 -39.27 12.39
CA LEU A 426 -94.01 -39.31 13.46
C LEU A 426 -93.19 -40.60 13.45
N GLU A 427 -93.81 -41.75 13.19
CA GLU A 427 -93.13 -43.04 13.04
C GLU A 427 -92.18 -43.03 11.84
N LYS A 428 -92.62 -42.50 10.70
CA LYS A 428 -91.78 -42.29 9.49
C LYS A 428 -90.60 -41.35 9.77
N LEU A 429 -90.83 -40.19 10.39
CA LEU A 429 -89.77 -39.24 10.76
C LEU A 429 -88.78 -39.85 11.77
N GLN A 430 -89.25 -40.67 12.70
CA GLN A 430 -88.39 -41.41 13.64
C GLN A 430 -87.53 -42.46 12.93
N GLN A 431 -88.06 -43.11 11.88
CA GLN A 431 -87.35 -44.09 11.07
C GLN A 431 -86.28 -43.42 10.19
N GLU A 432 -86.62 -42.31 9.53
CA GLU A 432 -85.68 -41.47 8.76
C GLU A 432 -84.54 -40.93 9.65
N LEU A 433 -84.86 -40.48 10.87
CA LEU A 433 -83.85 -40.06 11.84
C LEU A 433 -82.90 -41.20 12.25
N GLN A 434 -83.40 -42.42 12.43
CA GLN A 434 -82.55 -43.59 12.72
C GLN A 434 -81.67 -43.99 11.53
N GLU A 435 -82.09 -43.72 10.30
CA GLU A 435 -81.29 -43.96 9.09
C GLU A 435 -80.19 -42.90 8.96
N ALA A 436 -80.52 -41.62 9.11
CA ALA A 436 -79.53 -40.53 9.12
C ALA A 436 -78.49 -40.67 10.24
N VAL A 437 -78.87 -41.16 11.43
CA VAL A 437 -77.91 -41.47 12.51
C VAL A 437 -76.97 -42.61 12.12
N ARG A 438 -77.48 -43.72 11.57
CA ARG A 438 -76.66 -44.84 11.08
C ARG A 438 -75.70 -44.42 9.98
N GLU A 439 -76.14 -43.59 9.04
CA GLU A 439 -75.29 -43.08 7.97
C GLU A 439 -74.22 -42.11 8.51
N SER A 440 -74.57 -41.25 9.47
CA SER A 440 -73.61 -40.40 10.18
C SER A 440 -72.55 -41.20 10.95
N GLU A 441 -72.94 -42.30 11.60
CA GLU A 441 -72.01 -43.19 12.30
C GLU A 441 -71.09 -43.95 11.33
N LYS A 442 -71.63 -44.43 10.21
CA LYS A 442 -70.83 -45.05 9.14
C LYS A 442 -69.80 -44.06 8.58
N LEU A 443 -70.23 -42.87 8.17
CA LEU A 443 -69.33 -41.84 7.65
C LEU A 443 -68.26 -41.41 8.67
N LYS A 444 -68.56 -41.43 9.98
CA LYS A 444 -67.56 -41.21 11.04
C LYS A 444 -66.55 -42.36 11.19
N MET A 445 -66.91 -43.59 10.85
CA MET A 445 -65.95 -44.71 10.79
C MET A 445 -65.10 -44.61 9.51
N ASP A 446 -65.72 -44.33 8.36
CA ASP A 446 -65.05 -44.18 7.08
C ASP A 446 -64.01 -43.02 7.14
N LEU A 447 -64.37 -41.88 7.74
CA LEU A 447 -63.46 -40.73 7.98
C LEU A 447 -62.36 -40.99 9.02
N ARG A 448 -62.50 -42.00 9.90
CA ARG A 448 -61.44 -42.40 10.85
C ARG A 448 -60.42 -43.35 10.22
N ASN A 449 -60.83 -44.09 9.19
CA ASN A 449 -60.06 -45.16 8.56
C ASN A 449 -59.80 -44.85 7.07
N ILE A 450 -59.47 -43.59 6.74
CA ILE A 450 -59.15 -43.18 5.37
C ILE A 450 -57.91 -43.98 4.90
N PRO A 451 -57.98 -44.77 3.81
CA PRO A 451 -56.84 -45.52 3.32
C PRO A 451 -55.71 -44.59 2.87
N GLU A 452 -54.46 -44.94 3.16
CA GLU A 452 -53.31 -44.13 2.76
C GLU A 452 -53.27 -43.85 1.26
N ASP A 453 -53.77 -44.75 0.42
CA ASP A 453 -53.73 -44.60 -1.03
C ASP A 453 -54.72 -43.53 -1.51
N VAL A 454 -55.83 -43.30 -0.78
CA VAL A 454 -56.71 -42.15 -1.00
C VAL A 454 -56.00 -40.85 -0.61
N LEU A 455 -55.20 -40.86 0.47
CA LEU A 455 -54.37 -39.71 0.87
C LEU A 455 -53.26 -39.42 -0.16
N LYS A 456 -52.60 -40.46 -0.70
CA LYS A 456 -51.59 -40.33 -1.76
C LYS A 456 -52.18 -39.86 -3.09
N GLU A 457 -53.46 -40.13 -3.33
CA GLU A 457 -54.18 -39.65 -4.51
C GLU A 457 -54.60 -38.16 -4.42
N THR A 458 -54.64 -37.53 -3.25
CA THR A 458 -55.10 -36.12 -3.14
C THR A 458 -54.11 -35.13 -3.79
N PRO A 459 -54.60 -34.01 -4.33
CA PRO A 459 -53.73 -33.00 -4.92
C PRO A 459 -52.80 -32.34 -3.88
N GLU A 460 -53.21 -32.25 -2.61
CA GLU A 460 -52.39 -31.70 -1.52
C GLU A 460 -51.18 -32.59 -1.26
N TYR A 461 -51.36 -33.92 -1.15
CA TYR A 461 -50.24 -34.84 -0.95
C TYR A 461 -49.30 -34.85 -2.15
N LYS A 462 -49.84 -34.89 -3.38
CA LYS A 462 -49.03 -34.85 -4.61
C LYS A 462 -48.25 -33.53 -4.75
N CYS A 463 -48.86 -32.41 -4.35
CA CYS A 463 -48.19 -31.11 -4.29
C CYS A 463 -47.05 -31.13 -3.26
N LEU A 464 -47.31 -31.63 -2.05
CA LEU A 464 -46.30 -31.72 -0.98
C LEU A 464 -45.15 -32.68 -1.34
N GLN A 465 -45.46 -33.80 -2.01
CA GLN A 465 -44.47 -34.75 -2.54
C GLN A 465 -43.60 -34.12 -3.64
N SER A 466 -44.20 -33.29 -4.51
CA SER A 466 -43.47 -32.53 -5.52
C SER A 466 -42.56 -31.48 -4.88
N GLN A 467 -43.06 -30.70 -3.93
CA GLN A 467 -42.27 -29.72 -3.16
C GLN A 467 -41.11 -30.38 -2.41
N PHE A 468 -41.35 -31.50 -1.72
CA PHE A 468 -40.30 -32.27 -1.06
C PHE A 468 -39.24 -32.77 -2.05
N SER A 469 -39.66 -33.24 -3.23
CA SER A 469 -38.73 -33.71 -4.27
C SER A 469 -37.86 -32.57 -4.83
N LEU A 470 -38.43 -31.38 -5.00
CA LEU A 470 -37.68 -30.17 -5.39
C LEU A 470 -36.68 -29.78 -4.30
N LEU A 471 -37.13 -29.60 -3.05
CA LEU A 471 -36.28 -29.23 -1.91
C LEU A 471 -35.16 -30.26 -1.64
N TYR A 472 -35.44 -31.56 -1.84
CA TYR A 472 -34.45 -32.62 -1.72
C TYR A 472 -33.38 -32.52 -2.82
N ASN A 473 -33.78 -32.27 -4.06
CA ASN A 473 -32.84 -32.08 -5.19
C ASN A 473 -32.04 -30.78 -5.06
N GLU A 474 -32.65 -29.69 -4.59
CA GLU A 474 -31.95 -28.44 -4.26
C GLU A 474 -30.92 -28.63 -3.15
N SER A 475 -31.30 -29.33 -2.06
CA SER A 475 -30.39 -29.67 -0.95
C SER A 475 -29.22 -30.54 -1.43
N LEU A 476 -29.47 -31.50 -2.32
CA LEU A 476 -28.43 -32.34 -2.93
C LEU A 476 -27.51 -31.53 -3.86
N SER A 477 -28.05 -30.58 -4.62
CA SER A 477 -27.29 -29.68 -5.49
C SER A 477 -26.38 -28.75 -4.67
N VAL A 478 -26.93 -28.08 -3.65
CA VAL A 478 -26.16 -27.21 -2.73
C VAL A 478 -25.09 -28.00 -1.98
N LYS A 479 -25.35 -29.27 -1.63
CA LYS A 479 -24.32 -30.14 -1.04
C LYS A 479 -23.17 -30.42 -2.03
N THR A 480 -23.47 -30.73 -3.29
CA THR A 480 -22.45 -30.93 -4.33
C THR A 480 -21.60 -29.67 -4.51
N GLN A 481 -22.25 -28.50 -4.63
CA GLN A 481 -21.57 -27.20 -4.73
C GLN A 481 -20.66 -26.91 -3.52
N LEU A 482 -21.10 -27.26 -2.31
CA LEU A 482 -20.30 -27.12 -1.09
C LEU A 482 -19.06 -28.03 -1.09
N ASP A 483 -19.19 -29.28 -1.54
CA ASP A 483 -18.08 -30.23 -1.60
C ASP A 483 -17.11 -29.91 -2.76
N GLU A 484 -17.59 -29.34 -3.87
CA GLU A 484 -16.77 -28.75 -4.94
C GLU A 484 -16.01 -27.50 -4.44
N ALA A 485 -16.67 -26.57 -3.75
CA ALA A 485 -16.04 -25.39 -3.17
C ALA A 485 -14.96 -25.76 -2.13
N ARG A 486 -15.19 -26.81 -1.34
CA ARG A 486 -14.18 -27.39 -0.42
C ARG A 486 -12.98 -27.96 -1.18
N ALA A 487 -13.20 -28.65 -2.30
CA ALA A 487 -12.11 -29.18 -3.13
C ALA A 487 -11.28 -28.06 -3.78
N LEU A 488 -11.93 -26.98 -4.26
CA LEU A 488 -11.29 -25.79 -4.80
C LEU A 488 -10.50 -25.02 -3.72
N LEU A 489 -11.04 -24.87 -2.51
CA LEU A 489 -10.33 -24.25 -1.39
C LEU A 489 -9.08 -25.07 -1.00
N LEU A 490 -9.17 -26.40 -1.02
CA LEU A 490 -8.05 -27.29 -0.72
C LEU A 490 -6.95 -27.22 -1.80
N THR A 491 -7.30 -27.20 -3.09
CA THR A 491 -6.30 -27.05 -4.17
C THR A 491 -5.68 -25.65 -4.17
N ALA A 492 -6.46 -24.59 -3.93
CA ALA A 492 -5.94 -23.23 -3.77
C ALA A 492 -4.96 -23.13 -2.59
N LYS A 493 -5.31 -23.67 -1.42
CA LYS A 493 -4.42 -23.72 -0.24
C LYS A 493 -3.12 -24.47 -0.53
N ASN A 494 -3.21 -25.62 -1.20
CA ASN A 494 -2.03 -26.42 -1.57
C ASN A 494 -1.16 -25.75 -2.64
N ALA A 495 -1.75 -24.94 -3.54
CA ALA A 495 -0.99 -24.11 -4.49
C ALA A 495 -0.27 -22.96 -3.77
N HIS A 496 -0.94 -22.28 -2.84
CA HIS A 496 -0.34 -21.19 -2.04
C HIS A 496 0.79 -21.69 -1.14
N LEU A 497 0.67 -22.88 -0.53
CA LEU A 497 1.75 -23.49 0.25
C LEU A 497 3.00 -23.73 -0.62
N ARG A 498 2.85 -24.27 -1.83
CA ARG A 498 3.96 -24.45 -2.78
C ARG A 498 4.58 -23.14 -3.25
N GLN A 499 3.79 -22.06 -3.32
CA GLN A 499 4.31 -20.74 -3.63
C GLN A 499 5.18 -20.19 -2.49
N ILE A 500 4.78 -20.43 -1.22
CA ILE A 500 5.62 -20.12 -0.05
C ILE A 500 6.91 -20.94 -0.08
N GLU A 501 6.83 -22.27 -0.26
CA GLU A 501 8.00 -23.17 -0.38
C GLU A 501 9.00 -22.71 -1.46
N HIS A 502 8.50 -22.18 -2.59
CA HIS A 502 9.34 -21.61 -3.64
C HIS A 502 9.97 -20.27 -3.25
N MET A 503 9.21 -19.37 -2.61
CA MET A 503 9.73 -18.09 -2.13
C MET A 503 10.79 -18.26 -1.04
N GLU A 504 10.59 -19.18 -0.09
CA GLU A 504 11.57 -19.54 0.94
C GLU A 504 12.86 -20.13 0.31
N SER A 505 12.73 -20.96 -0.72
CA SER A 505 13.87 -21.48 -1.49
C SER A 505 14.64 -20.37 -2.21
N ASP A 506 13.96 -19.39 -2.79
CA ASP A 506 14.58 -18.30 -3.53
C ASP A 506 15.21 -17.25 -2.59
N GLU A 507 14.59 -16.95 -1.45
CA GLU A 507 15.20 -16.15 -0.38
C GLU A 507 16.48 -16.81 0.15
N LEU A 508 16.43 -18.12 0.44
CA LEU A 508 17.59 -18.89 0.88
C LEU A 508 18.68 -18.96 -0.21
N SER A 509 18.31 -18.91 -1.48
CA SER A 509 19.23 -18.81 -2.62
C SER A 509 19.91 -17.44 -2.68
N LEU A 510 19.14 -16.36 -2.54
CA LEU A 510 19.64 -14.98 -2.51
C LEU A 510 20.53 -14.73 -1.29
N GLN A 511 20.15 -15.22 -0.10
CA GLN A 511 20.95 -15.12 1.11
C GLN A 511 22.30 -15.85 0.98
N LYS A 512 22.37 -16.95 0.23
CA LYS A 512 23.65 -17.64 -0.08
C LYS A 512 24.51 -16.83 -1.04
N LYS A 513 23.93 -16.19 -2.06
CA LYS A 513 24.65 -15.28 -2.97
C LYS A 513 25.23 -14.09 -2.21
N LEU A 514 24.39 -13.36 -1.47
CA LEU A 514 24.81 -12.19 -0.69
C LEU A 514 25.92 -12.54 0.33
N ARG A 515 25.84 -13.69 1.03
CA ARG A 515 26.94 -14.16 1.90
C ARG A 515 28.23 -14.44 1.13
N THR A 516 28.14 -14.93 -0.10
CA THR A 516 29.32 -15.20 -0.95
C THR A 516 29.94 -13.90 -1.46
N GLU A 517 29.09 -12.93 -1.85
CA GLU A 517 29.50 -11.58 -2.26
C GLU A 517 30.16 -10.82 -1.09
N VAL A 518 29.60 -10.89 0.12
CA VAL A 518 30.23 -10.31 1.33
C VAL A 518 31.61 -10.90 1.59
N ILE A 519 31.77 -12.23 1.51
CA ILE A 519 33.09 -12.88 1.68
C ILE A 519 34.08 -12.41 0.60
N GLN A 520 33.64 -12.25 -0.66
CA GLN A 520 34.49 -11.72 -1.74
C GLN A 520 34.88 -10.25 -1.51
N LEU A 521 33.98 -9.44 -0.93
CA LEU A 521 34.28 -8.06 -0.54
C LEU A 521 35.23 -8.00 0.68
N GLU A 522 35.13 -8.93 1.62
CA GLU A 522 36.07 -9.08 2.75
C GLU A 522 37.48 -9.50 2.27
N ASP A 523 37.56 -10.48 1.36
CA ASP A 523 38.82 -10.93 0.75
C ASP A 523 39.50 -9.82 -0.08
N THR A 524 38.73 -9.08 -0.89
CA THR A 524 39.27 -7.96 -1.69
C THR A 524 39.68 -6.78 -0.81
N LEU A 525 38.92 -6.43 0.23
CA LEU A 525 39.31 -5.45 1.25
C LEU A 525 40.61 -5.86 1.96
N ALA A 526 40.79 -7.14 2.29
CA ALA A 526 42.00 -7.66 2.90
C ALA A 526 43.21 -7.57 1.95
N GLN A 527 43.02 -7.85 0.65
CA GLN A 527 44.05 -7.69 -0.37
C GLN A 527 44.45 -6.22 -0.57
N VAL A 528 43.48 -5.29 -0.66
CA VAL A 528 43.77 -3.84 -0.77
C VAL A 528 44.50 -3.31 0.47
N ARG A 529 44.13 -3.76 1.68
CA ARG A 529 44.86 -3.42 2.92
C ARG A 529 46.31 -3.90 2.90
N LYS A 530 46.55 -5.10 2.37
CA LYS A 530 47.90 -5.67 2.20
C LYS A 530 48.72 -4.90 1.17
N GLU A 531 48.12 -4.53 0.04
CA GLU A 531 48.77 -3.71 -1.00
C GLU A 531 49.14 -2.32 -0.47
N TYR A 532 48.24 -1.68 0.29
CA TYR A 532 48.51 -0.43 0.99
C TYR A 532 49.69 -0.54 1.97
N GLU A 533 49.75 -1.58 2.80
CA GLU A 533 50.85 -1.76 3.76
C GLU A 533 52.18 -2.08 3.06
N MET A 534 52.18 -2.82 1.93
CA MET A 534 53.41 -2.98 1.12
C MET A 534 53.87 -1.64 0.52
N LEU A 535 52.97 -0.86 -0.08
CA LEU A 535 53.28 0.44 -0.67
C LEU A 535 53.77 1.43 0.39
N ARG A 536 53.22 1.36 1.61
CA ARG A 536 53.68 2.12 2.76
C ARG A 536 55.11 1.72 3.18
N ILE A 537 55.39 0.42 3.29
CA ILE A 537 56.74 -0.10 3.60
C ILE A 537 57.74 0.32 2.51
N GLU A 538 57.36 0.28 1.24
CA GLU A 538 58.17 0.79 0.13
C GLU A 538 58.41 2.30 0.25
N PHE A 539 57.41 3.10 0.64
CA PHE A 539 57.57 4.53 0.88
C PHE A 539 58.50 4.83 2.07
N GLU A 540 58.33 4.15 3.20
CA GLU A 540 59.18 4.30 4.38
C GLU A 540 60.65 3.89 4.08
N GLN A 541 60.87 2.83 3.28
CA GLN A 541 62.19 2.45 2.80
C GLN A 541 62.82 3.48 1.85
N ASN A 542 62.05 4.01 0.88
CA ASN A 542 62.52 5.05 -0.03
C ASN A 542 62.87 6.35 0.71
N LEU A 543 62.08 6.72 1.72
CA LEU A 543 62.35 7.87 2.59
C LEU A 543 63.67 7.68 3.36
N ALA A 544 63.85 6.54 4.03
CA ALA A 544 65.08 6.22 4.76
C ALA A 544 66.33 6.17 3.85
N ALA A 545 66.20 5.66 2.63
CA ALA A 545 67.27 5.67 1.63
C ALA A 545 67.64 7.10 1.18
N ASN A 546 66.64 7.97 0.99
CA ASN A 546 66.84 9.37 0.63
C ASN A 546 67.48 10.19 1.78
N GLU A 547 67.10 9.91 3.03
CA GLU A 547 67.77 10.49 4.21
C GLU A 547 69.25 10.10 4.27
N GLN A 548 69.58 8.81 4.05
CA GLN A 548 70.96 8.32 4.00
C GLN A 548 71.77 8.92 2.83
N ALA A 549 71.12 9.21 1.70
CA ALA A 549 71.74 9.91 0.58
C ALA A 549 72.08 11.39 0.92
N GLY A 550 71.43 12.00 1.91
CA GLY A 550 71.66 13.39 2.33
C GLY A 550 73.11 13.68 2.76
N PRO A 551 73.66 12.98 3.78
CA PRO A 551 75.07 13.08 4.18
C PRO A 551 76.05 12.78 3.06
N ILE A 552 75.86 11.68 2.31
CA ILE A 552 76.74 11.28 1.20
C ILE A 552 76.83 12.40 0.14
N ASN A 553 75.69 13.00 -0.22
CA ASN A 553 75.67 14.13 -1.15
C ASN A 553 76.30 15.41 -0.56
N ARG A 554 76.29 15.63 0.76
CA ARG A 554 77.03 16.73 1.41
C ARG A 554 78.54 16.48 1.35
N GLU A 555 79.00 15.29 1.72
CA GLU A 555 80.41 14.88 1.65
C GLU A 555 80.96 14.96 0.23
N MET A 556 80.20 14.46 -0.76
CA MET A 556 80.55 14.57 -2.18
C MET A 556 80.68 16.04 -2.63
N ARG A 557 79.79 16.94 -2.21
CA ARG A 557 79.90 18.39 -2.49
C ARG A 557 81.12 19.03 -1.81
N HIS A 558 81.44 18.65 -0.57
CA HIS A 558 82.65 19.13 0.10
C HIS A 558 83.93 18.61 -0.57
N LEU A 559 83.96 17.35 -1.01
CA LEU A 559 85.07 16.77 -1.77
C LEU A 559 85.25 17.47 -3.13
N ILE A 560 84.17 17.68 -3.87
CA ILE A 560 84.19 18.43 -5.14
C ILE A 560 84.71 19.86 -4.91
N SER A 561 84.21 20.57 -3.89
CA SER A 561 84.69 21.92 -3.57
C SER A 561 86.17 21.95 -3.16
N SER A 562 86.64 20.95 -2.41
CA SER A 562 88.06 20.81 -2.04
C SER A 562 88.93 20.55 -3.28
N LEU A 563 88.51 19.66 -4.18
CA LEU A 563 89.20 19.37 -5.44
C LEU A 563 89.20 20.56 -6.41
N GLN A 564 88.11 21.35 -6.44
CA GLN A 564 88.02 22.61 -7.18
C GLN A 564 88.97 23.66 -6.60
N ASN A 565 89.04 23.82 -5.28
CA ASN A 565 89.98 24.73 -4.60
C ASN A 565 91.44 24.32 -4.85
N HIS A 566 91.78 23.03 -4.77
CA HIS A 566 93.12 22.55 -5.15
C HIS A 566 93.42 22.80 -6.63
N ASN A 567 92.48 22.58 -7.55
CA ASN A 567 92.64 22.94 -8.97
C ASN A 567 92.84 24.44 -9.17
N HIS A 568 92.12 25.29 -8.45
CA HIS A 568 92.29 26.74 -8.50
C HIS A 568 93.66 27.17 -7.97
N GLN A 569 94.12 26.57 -6.87
CA GLN A 569 95.44 26.86 -6.29
C GLN A 569 96.58 26.39 -7.20
N LEU A 570 96.47 25.19 -7.80
CA LEU A 570 97.41 24.70 -8.82
C LEU A 570 97.42 25.62 -10.06
N LYS A 571 96.26 26.11 -10.52
CA LYS A 571 96.19 27.13 -11.60
C LYS A 571 96.90 28.42 -11.19
N GLY A 572 96.73 28.88 -9.94
CA GLY A 572 97.44 30.03 -9.38
C GLY A 572 98.96 29.84 -9.29
N ASP A 573 99.42 28.64 -8.94
CA ASP A 573 100.85 28.32 -8.90
C ASP A 573 101.45 28.16 -10.30
N VAL A 574 100.73 27.57 -11.26
CA VAL A 574 101.08 27.59 -12.68
C VAL A 574 101.18 29.03 -13.21
N GLN A 575 100.29 29.93 -12.79
CA GLN A 575 100.42 31.37 -13.12
C GLN A 575 101.65 32.01 -12.44
N ARG A 576 101.98 31.66 -11.20
CA ARG A 576 103.22 32.12 -10.54
C ARG A 576 104.49 31.63 -11.26
N TYR A 577 104.52 30.36 -11.69
CA TYR A 577 105.63 29.82 -12.48
C TYR A 577 105.70 30.46 -13.88
N LYS A 578 104.57 30.66 -14.57
CA LYS A 578 104.52 31.41 -15.85
C LYS A 578 104.98 32.87 -15.69
N ARG A 579 104.73 33.50 -14.53
CA ARG A 579 105.24 34.86 -14.24
C ARG A 579 106.76 34.85 -14.03
N LYS A 580 107.29 33.94 -13.20
CA LYS A 580 108.75 33.78 -13.03
C LYS A 580 109.46 33.49 -14.35
N LEU A 581 108.87 32.65 -15.19
CA LEU A 581 109.40 32.36 -16.53
C LEU A 581 109.46 33.63 -17.39
N ARG A 582 108.41 34.46 -17.39
CA ARG A 582 108.40 35.78 -18.06
C ARG A 582 109.42 36.74 -17.47
N GLU A 583 109.61 36.77 -16.15
CA GLU A 583 110.62 37.60 -15.48
C GLU A 583 112.03 37.18 -15.93
N THR A 584 112.37 35.89 -15.92
CA THR A 584 113.65 35.39 -16.47
C THR A 584 113.79 35.62 -17.98
N GLN A 585 112.69 35.56 -18.74
CA GLN A 585 112.71 35.87 -20.18
C GLN A 585 112.95 37.36 -20.44
N MET A 586 112.45 38.25 -19.57
CA MET A 586 112.75 39.68 -19.61
C MET A 586 114.21 39.97 -19.26
N GLU A 587 114.82 39.25 -18.33
CA GLU A 587 116.27 39.34 -18.07
C GLU A 587 117.11 38.86 -19.26
N ILE A 588 116.73 37.75 -19.90
CA ILE A 588 117.35 37.25 -21.14
C ILE A 588 117.21 38.28 -22.28
N ASN A 589 116.04 38.93 -22.41
CA ASN A 589 115.83 39.95 -23.43
C ASN A 589 116.57 41.27 -23.10
N LYS A 590 116.73 41.61 -21.82
CA LYS A 590 117.53 42.77 -21.36
C LYS A 590 119.02 42.63 -21.70
N LEU A 591 119.52 41.40 -21.84
CA LEU A 591 120.86 41.10 -22.37
C LEU A 591 120.94 41.09 -23.92
N LYS A 592 119.80 41.14 -24.63
CA LYS A 592 119.75 41.18 -26.11
C LYS A 592 119.55 42.60 -26.67
N CYS A 593 119.05 43.55 -25.87
CA CYS A 593 118.91 44.95 -26.28
C CYS A 593 120.23 45.76 -26.22
N GLN A 594 121.29 45.25 -26.86
CA GLN A 594 122.51 46.00 -27.19
C GLN A 594 122.89 45.94 -28.69
N SER A 595 121.90 45.74 -29.57
CA SER A 595 121.92 46.20 -30.96
C SER A 595 120.49 46.38 -31.46
N GLY A 596 120.23 47.49 -32.17
CA GLY A 596 119.04 47.62 -33.03
C GLY A 596 119.36 47.14 -34.47
N GLU A 597 118.57 47.49 -35.49
CA GLU A 597 117.33 48.28 -35.51
C GLU A 597 116.59 48.11 -36.86
N ALA A 598 115.25 48.26 -36.89
CA ALA A 598 114.34 48.41 -38.06
C ALA A 598 114.31 47.29 -39.15
N GLY A 599 113.22 47.08 -39.92
CA GLY A 599 111.86 47.63 -39.87
C GLY A 599 111.14 47.60 -41.25
N ALA A 600 109.80 47.74 -41.28
CA ALA A 600 108.94 47.95 -42.48
C ALA A 600 108.82 46.78 -43.52
N LEU A 601 107.75 46.57 -44.32
CA LEU A 601 106.45 47.25 -44.57
C LEU A 601 105.40 46.25 -45.20
N MET A 602 104.15 46.71 -45.36
CA MET A 602 102.92 46.10 -45.96
C MET A 602 103.03 45.17 -47.20
N LEU A 603 102.03 44.27 -47.42
CA LEU A 603 100.88 44.48 -48.36
C LEU A 603 99.77 43.39 -48.17
N GLU A 604 98.78 43.33 -49.07
CA GLU A 604 97.44 42.71 -48.92
C GLU A 604 97.18 41.52 -49.89
N GLU A 605 96.02 40.87 -49.67
CA GLU A 605 94.99 40.50 -50.69
C GLU A 605 94.78 39.02 -51.14
N SER A 606 93.48 38.68 -51.19
CA SER A 606 92.78 37.87 -52.22
C SER A 606 92.59 36.33 -52.11
N VAL A 607 91.41 35.95 -51.61
CA VAL A 607 90.35 35.10 -52.22
C VAL A 607 90.70 33.76 -52.91
N GLY A 608 89.99 32.69 -52.51
CA GLY A 608 89.81 31.45 -53.28
C GLY A 608 88.52 30.70 -52.91
N ASP A 609 87.49 30.79 -53.77
CA ASP A 609 86.16 30.16 -53.60
C ASP A 609 86.13 28.68 -54.06
N GLY A 610 85.11 27.91 -53.63
CA GLY A 610 84.99 26.49 -53.96
C GLY A 610 83.84 25.70 -53.32
N GLY A 611 82.64 26.28 -53.17
CA GLY A 611 81.47 25.54 -52.64
C GLY A 611 80.80 24.58 -53.63
N LEU A 612 80.05 23.58 -53.13
CA LEU A 612 79.04 22.83 -53.91
C LEU A 612 77.80 22.49 -53.06
N GLU A 613 76.64 22.61 -53.70
CA GLU A 613 75.27 22.44 -53.18
C GLU A 613 74.66 21.18 -53.87
N VAL A 614 73.68 20.43 -53.34
CA VAL A 614 72.23 20.56 -53.64
C VAL A 614 71.44 19.34 -53.07
N LYS A 615 70.34 19.63 -52.33
CA LYS A 615 69.00 18.98 -52.18
C LYS A 615 68.87 17.42 -52.09
N LYS A 616 68.10 16.87 -51.12
CA LYS A 616 66.62 16.59 -51.08
C LYS A 616 66.14 15.67 -52.26
N GLU A 617 65.09 14.83 -52.17
CA GLU A 617 63.84 14.84 -51.36
C GLU A 617 63.41 13.45 -50.81
N GLU A 618 62.37 13.52 -49.97
CA GLU A 618 61.29 12.56 -49.59
C GLU A 618 61.01 11.36 -50.56
N ASP A 619 60.39 10.21 -50.21
CA ASP A 619 59.76 9.68 -48.97
C ASP A 619 59.63 8.11 -49.02
N GLU A 620 58.75 7.52 -48.18
CA GLU A 620 58.14 6.16 -48.24
C GLU A 620 58.84 4.96 -47.51
N ASP A 621 58.09 3.84 -47.38
CA ASP A 621 58.41 2.54 -46.77
C ASP A 621 58.69 2.43 -45.25
N GLN A 622 57.75 2.96 -44.45
CA GLN A 622 57.57 2.55 -43.05
C GLN A 622 56.98 1.12 -42.90
N GLU A 623 57.74 0.07 -43.19
CA GLU A 623 57.42 -1.28 -42.64
C GLU A 623 58.63 -2.25 -42.50
N GLU A 624 59.72 -2.08 -43.25
CA GLU A 624 60.88 -3.00 -43.17
C GLU A 624 61.84 -2.79 -41.97
N GLU A 625 61.85 -1.64 -41.29
CA GLU A 625 62.89 -1.34 -40.29
C GLU A 625 62.73 -2.12 -38.98
N GLU A 626 61.50 -2.46 -38.56
CA GLU A 626 61.25 -3.19 -37.31
C GLU A 626 61.85 -4.61 -37.31
N GLU A 627 61.77 -5.33 -38.43
CA GLU A 627 62.34 -6.68 -38.51
C GLU A 627 63.88 -6.64 -38.54
N ARG A 628 64.45 -5.66 -39.27
CA ARG A 628 65.89 -5.39 -39.29
C ARG A 628 66.43 -5.04 -37.89
N ARG A 629 65.68 -4.29 -37.07
CA ARG A 629 66.03 -4.02 -35.66
C ARG A 629 66.06 -5.30 -34.81
N ARG A 630 65.08 -6.20 -34.96
CA ARG A 630 65.00 -7.46 -34.20
C ARG A 630 66.12 -8.45 -34.58
N GLU A 631 66.60 -8.44 -35.82
CA GLU A 631 67.80 -9.20 -36.20
C GLU A 631 69.10 -8.54 -35.70
N LEU A 632 69.23 -7.21 -35.78
CA LEU A 632 70.40 -6.49 -35.29
C LEU A 632 70.59 -6.64 -33.77
N GLU A 633 69.50 -6.70 -33.00
CA GLU A 633 69.56 -6.99 -31.57
C GLU A 633 70.03 -8.43 -31.27
N ARG A 634 69.58 -9.42 -32.05
CA ARG A 634 70.07 -10.81 -31.98
C ARG A 634 71.54 -10.93 -32.36
N GLN A 635 72.06 -10.10 -33.28
CA GLN A 635 73.49 -10.01 -33.57
C GLN A 635 74.27 -9.37 -32.42
N ARG A 636 73.80 -8.25 -31.87
CA ARG A 636 74.43 -7.56 -30.72
C ARG A 636 74.46 -8.41 -29.45
N ALA A 637 73.46 -9.26 -29.23
CA ALA A 637 73.49 -10.26 -28.16
C ALA A 637 74.63 -11.29 -28.34
N ARG A 638 74.80 -11.82 -29.57
CA ARG A 638 75.86 -12.78 -29.92
C ARG A 638 77.26 -12.16 -29.92
N GLU A 639 77.40 -10.85 -30.14
CA GLU A 639 78.68 -10.15 -29.94
C GLU A 639 79.02 -9.98 -28.46
N ARG A 640 78.08 -9.53 -27.62
CA ARG A 640 78.29 -9.40 -26.16
C ARG A 640 78.67 -10.73 -25.52
N GLU A 641 78.09 -11.83 -25.97
CA GLU A 641 78.45 -13.19 -25.51
C GLU A 641 79.90 -13.56 -25.86
N ARG A 642 80.35 -13.24 -27.08
CA ARG A 642 81.74 -13.46 -27.54
C ARG A 642 82.75 -12.51 -26.90
N GLU A 643 82.33 -11.31 -26.53
CA GLU A 643 83.20 -10.34 -25.85
C GLU A 643 83.40 -10.72 -24.37
N ALA A 644 82.33 -11.17 -23.70
CA ALA A 644 82.41 -11.76 -22.36
C ALA A 644 83.24 -13.07 -22.32
N GLU A 645 83.21 -13.87 -23.39
CA GLU A 645 84.09 -15.05 -23.52
C GLU A 645 85.58 -14.65 -23.62
N ARG A 646 85.90 -13.63 -24.42
CA ARG A 646 87.26 -13.09 -24.56
C ARG A 646 87.79 -12.42 -23.29
N GLU A 647 86.92 -11.81 -22.48
CA GLU A 647 87.35 -11.26 -21.19
C GLU A 647 87.67 -12.37 -20.17
N ARG A 648 86.85 -13.42 -20.12
CA ARG A 648 87.08 -14.63 -19.30
C ARG A 648 88.34 -15.42 -19.72
N GLU A 649 88.77 -15.32 -20.97
CA GLU A 649 90.05 -15.86 -21.43
C GLU A 649 91.24 -15.01 -20.93
N ARG A 650 91.14 -13.67 -21.05
CA ARG A 650 92.18 -12.72 -20.60
C ARG A 650 92.39 -12.71 -19.09
N GLU A 651 91.36 -13.00 -18.29
CA GLU A 651 91.49 -13.18 -16.84
C GLU A 651 92.30 -14.45 -16.49
N ARG A 652 92.02 -15.56 -17.18
CA ARG A 652 92.72 -16.85 -17.00
C ARG A 652 94.18 -16.84 -17.46
N GLU A 653 94.56 -15.93 -18.36
CA GLU A 653 95.96 -15.69 -18.71
C GLU A 653 96.71 -14.89 -17.62
N ARG A 654 96.05 -13.88 -17.04
CA ARG A 654 96.63 -13.03 -15.99
C ARG A 654 96.85 -13.76 -14.65
N GLU A 655 96.04 -14.77 -14.34
CA GLU A 655 96.25 -15.59 -13.15
C GLU A 655 97.45 -16.56 -13.29
N ARG A 656 97.73 -17.06 -14.52
CA ARG A 656 98.92 -17.89 -14.79
C ARG A 656 100.23 -17.11 -14.67
N GLN A 657 100.22 -15.83 -14.99
CA GLN A 657 101.42 -14.98 -14.95
C GLN A 657 101.88 -14.59 -13.53
N ARG A 658 101.16 -14.98 -12.47
CA ARG A 658 101.57 -14.74 -11.06
C ARG A 658 102.17 -15.96 -10.34
N SER A 659 102.41 -17.07 -11.03
CA SER A 659 102.92 -18.32 -10.43
C SER A 659 104.33 -18.76 -10.87
N GLU A 660 105.01 -18.04 -11.79
CA GLU A 660 106.41 -18.34 -12.16
C GLU A 660 107.45 -17.31 -11.67
N GLU A 661 107.07 -16.14 -11.17
CA GLU A 661 108.04 -15.14 -10.65
C GLU A 661 108.56 -15.45 -9.22
N LEU A 662 108.78 -16.74 -8.92
CA LEU A 662 109.45 -17.18 -7.69
C LEU A 662 110.50 -18.28 -7.94
N LYS A 663 111.18 -18.27 -9.09
CA LYS A 663 112.34 -19.17 -9.35
C LYS A 663 113.44 -18.69 -10.30
N ARG A 664 113.50 -17.39 -10.66
CA ARG A 664 114.60 -16.81 -11.48
C ARG A 664 115.09 -15.44 -11.00
N LYS A 665 115.73 -15.41 -9.83
CA LYS A 665 116.76 -14.41 -9.50
C LYS A 665 118.15 -15.09 -9.50
N ASP A 666 119.21 -14.30 -9.36
CA ASP A 666 120.57 -14.71 -8.97
C ASP A 666 121.52 -15.36 -10.03
N SER A 667 121.25 -15.26 -11.34
CA SER A 667 122.21 -15.73 -12.38
C SER A 667 123.18 -14.64 -12.90
N ASP A 668 122.67 -13.55 -13.49
CA ASP A 668 123.49 -12.69 -14.36
C ASP A 668 123.88 -11.33 -13.76
N THR A 669 123.19 -10.86 -12.73
CA THR A 669 123.67 -9.78 -11.85
C THR A 669 124.98 -10.14 -11.12
N LEU A 670 125.27 -11.45 -10.97
CA LEU A 670 126.49 -11.98 -10.36
C LEU A 670 127.71 -12.09 -11.30
N LYS A 671 127.59 -11.66 -12.57
CA LYS A 671 128.70 -11.60 -13.53
C LYS A 671 129.24 -10.18 -13.72
N MET A 672 128.37 -9.19 -13.92
CA MET A 672 128.78 -7.78 -14.13
C MET A 672 129.62 -7.24 -12.95
N LEU A 673 129.11 -7.38 -11.72
CA LEU A 673 129.73 -6.84 -10.50
C LEU A 673 131.02 -7.56 -10.06
N ARG A 674 131.53 -8.53 -10.84
CA ARG A 674 132.85 -9.17 -10.62
C ARG A 674 133.96 -8.63 -11.53
N GLY A 675 133.64 -7.85 -12.56
CA GLY A 675 134.64 -7.26 -13.45
C GLY A 675 135.30 -5.99 -12.89
N GLU A 676 134.49 -5.11 -12.28
CA GLU A 676 134.91 -3.73 -11.95
C GLU A 676 135.72 -3.67 -10.65
N LEU A 677 135.44 -4.56 -9.69
CA LEU A 677 136.13 -4.64 -8.40
C LEU A 677 137.63 -4.98 -8.52
N LYS A 678 138.09 -5.54 -9.65
CA LYS A 678 139.47 -6.01 -9.82
C LYS A 678 140.45 -4.94 -10.32
N LYS A 679 139.98 -3.91 -11.06
CA LYS A 679 140.86 -2.84 -11.58
C LYS A 679 141.17 -1.74 -10.55
N ALA A 680 140.34 -1.59 -9.52
CA ALA A 680 140.52 -0.57 -8.47
C ALA A 680 141.54 -0.94 -7.38
N GLN A 681 142.15 -2.14 -7.42
CA GLN A 681 143.02 -2.68 -6.36
C GLN A 681 144.52 -2.66 -6.70
N GLU A 682 144.90 -2.15 -7.87
CA GLU A 682 146.30 -2.07 -8.31
C GLU A 682 146.88 -0.66 -8.10
N SER A 683 146.10 0.39 -8.41
CA SER A 683 146.47 1.81 -8.21
C SER A 683 146.70 2.23 -6.75
N GLN A 684 146.33 1.39 -5.77
CA GLN A 684 146.53 1.68 -4.34
C GLN A 684 147.92 1.27 -3.80
N LYS A 685 148.75 0.57 -4.59
CA LYS A 685 150.00 -0.05 -4.10
C LYS A 685 151.25 0.81 -4.25
N GLU A 686 151.30 1.73 -5.22
CA GLU A 686 152.50 2.53 -5.50
C GLU A 686 152.63 3.78 -4.61
N MET A 687 151.51 4.33 -4.10
CA MET A 687 151.48 5.48 -3.17
C MET A 687 152.16 5.21 -1.79
N LYS A 688 152.68 4.00 -1.58
CA LYS A 688 153.46 3.60 -0.40
C LYS A 688 154.98 3.85 -0.57
N LEU A 689 155.44 4.23 -1.76
CA LEU A 689 156.86 4.18 -2.12
C LEU A 689 157.55 5.56 -2.03
N LEU A 690 157.95 5.92 -0.81
CA LEU A 690 158.83 7.05 -0.44
C LEU A 690 158.32 8.45 -0.83
N LEU A 691 157.80 9.31 0.06
CA LEU A 691 157.74 9.38 1.53
C LEU A 691 159.06 9.46 2.32
N ASP A 692 160.23 9.12 1.75
CA ASP A 692 161.50 9.11 2.52
C ASP A 692 162.45 10.29 2.26
N MET A 693 162.31 11.02 1.14
CA MET A 693 163.24 12.11 0.80
C MET A 693 162.96 13.44 1.53
N TYR A 694 162.03 13.47 2.50
CA TYR A 694 161.64 14.68 3.23
C TYR A 694 162.47 14.91 4.51
N LYS A 695 163.79 14.75 4.44
CA LYS A 695 164.72 14.80 5.60
C LYS A 695 166.07 15.48 5.31
N SER A 696 166.14 16.83 5.39
CA SER A 696 167.27 17.55 6.03
C SER A 696 167.20 19.09 5.96
N ALA A 697 167.33 19.73 7.13
CA ALA A 697 167.77 21.12 7.39
C ALA A 697 166.87 22.32 6.97
N PRO A 698 166.93 23.49 7.68
CA PRO A 698 165.74 24.33 7.87
C PRO A 698 165.87 25.86 7.58
N LYS A 699 164.78 26.58 7.90
CA LYS A 699 164.47 28.01 7.67
C LYS A 699 165.36 29.05 8.42
N GLU A 700 165.12 30.32 8.04
CA GLU A 700 165.02 31.49 8.94
C GLU A 700 166.28 32.35 9.20
N GLN A 701 167.32 32.30 8.36
CA GLN A 701 168.43 33.27 8.49
C GLN A 701 169.18 33.67 7.20
N ARG A 702 168.48 34.16 6.15
CA ARG A 702 169.14 35.07 5.17
C ARG A 702 168.25 36.06 4.39
N ASP A 703 166.94 36.01 4.57
CA ASP A 703 165.90 36.74 3.78
C ASP A 703 165.94 38.28 3.86
N LYS A 704 166.91 38.87 4.56
CA LYS A 704 167.08 40.33 4.72
C LYS A 704 168.19 40.95 3.87
N VAL A 705 169.13 40.15 3.34
CA VAL A 705 170.30 40.67 2.59
C VAL A 705 170.07 40.63 1.08
N GLN A 706 169.25 39.70 0.56
CA GLN A 706 169.00 39.57 -0.88
C GLN A 706 168.09 40.68 -1.44
N LEU A 707 167.10 41.16 -0.67
CA LEU A 707 166.12 42.15 -1.15
C LEU A 707 166.74 43.52 -1.51
N MET A 708 167.57 44.08 -0.62
CA MET A 708 168.20 45.40 -0.83
C MET A 708 169.20 45.41 -1.99
N ALA A 709 169.84 44.27 -2.29
CA ALA A 709 170.75 44.13 -3.42
C ALA A 709 170.00 43.92 -4.75
N ALA A 710 168.87 43.20 -4.73
CA ALA A 710 168.07 42.94 -5.91
C ALA A 710 167.39 44.22 -6.45
N GLU A 711 166.81 45.06 -5.59
CA GLU A 711 166.03 46.23 -6.03
C GLU A 711 166.85 47.27 -6.81
N LYS A 712 168.11 47.50 -6.40
CA LYS A 712 168.99 48.46 -7.09
C LYS A 712 169.51 47.94 -8.44
N LYS A 713 169.57 46.61 -8.63
CA LYS A 713 169.96 45.98 -9.89
C LYS A 713 168.78 45.91 -10.87
N SER A 714 167.60 45.50 -10.39
CA SER A 714 166.41 45.37 -11.24
C SER A 714 165.94 46.70 -11.83
N LYS A 715 166.08 47.82 -11.11
CA LYS A 715 165.73 49.15 -11.65
C LYS A 715 166.57 49.54 -12.87
N ALA A 716 167.88 49.24 -12.88
CA ALA A 716 168.74 49.48 -14.03
C ALA A 716 168.40 48.55 -15.22
N GLU A 717 168.18 47.27 -14.94
CA GLU A 717 167.82 46.27 -15.96
C GLU A 717 166.46 46.57 -16.61
N VAL A 718 165.49 47.10 -15.85
CA VAL A 718 164.17 47.53 -16.37
C VAL A 718 164.29 48.71 -17.34
N GLU A 719 165.23 49.64 -17.16
CA GLU A 719 165.39 50.77 -18.09
C GLU A 719 166.12 50.36 -19.38
N GLU A 720 167.12 49.47 -19.32
CA GLU A 720 167.74 48.91 -20.54
C GLU A 720 166.74 48.05 -21.34
N LEU A 721 165.91 47.24 -20.66
CA LEU A 721 164.85 46.46 -21.31
C LEU A 721 163.76 47.35 -21.94
N ARG A 722 163.37 48.45 -21.28
CA ARG A 722 162.42 49.44 -21.85
C ARG A 722 162.99 50.20 -23.06
N GLN A 723 164.31 50.30 -23.20
CA GLN A 723 164.95 50.78 -24.43
C GLN A 723 164.77 49.74 -25.55
N ARG A 724 165.20 48.48 -25.31
CA ARG A 724 165.15 47.39 -26.31
C ARG A 724 163.75 47.02 -26.79
N VAL A 725 162.72 47.07 -25.93
CA VAL A 725 161.33 46.80 -26.34
C VAL A 725 160.86 47.81 -27.40
N ARG A 726 161.14 49.11 -27.21
CA ARG A 726 160.76 50.15 -28.18
C ARG A 726 161.49 49.99 -29.52
N GLU A 727 162.77 49.60 -29.49
CA GLU A 727 163.57 49.30 -30.69
C GLU A 727 163.15 48.01 -31.41
N LEU A 728 162.44 47.09 -30.75
CA LEU A 728 161.86 45.89 -31.35
C LEU A 728 160.50 46.20 -31.96
N GLU A 729 159.60 46.84 -31.21
CA GLU A 729 158.28 47.27 -31.69
C GLU A 729 158.36 48.18 -32.94
N GLU A 730 159.36 49.07 -33.01
CA GLU A 730 159.61 49.93 -34.18
C GLU A 730 160.01 49.15 -35.44
N ARG A 731 160.62 47.96 -35.31
CA ARG A 731 160.95 47.09 -36.44
C ARG A 731 159.78 46.20 -36.83
N GLU A 732 159.11 45.59 -35.85
CA GLU A 732 157.91 44.79 -36.07
C GLU A 732 156.82 45.60 -36.82
N ARG A 733 156.56 46.85 -36.42
CA ARG A 733 155.62 47.75 -37.12
C ARG A 733 156.05 48.17 -38.54
N LYS A 734 157.32 47.97 -38.91
CA LYS A 734 157.86 48.29 -40.25
C LYS A 734 157.95 47.06 -41.16
N GLU A 735 158.08 45.86 -40.59
CA GLU A 735 158.08 44.58 -41.32
C GLU A 735 156.66 44.01 -41.48
N SER A 736 155.80 44.12 -40.47
CA SER A 736 154.39 43.67 -40.47
C SER A 736 153.45 44.45 -41.43
N LYS A 737 154.00 45.21 -42.38
CA LYS A 737 153.22 46.11 -43.25
C LYS A 737 153.59 46.02 -44.75
N LYS A 738 154.28 44.96 -45.19
CA LYS A 738 154.74 44.83 -46.59
C LYS A 738 154.63 43.45 -47.29
N LEU A 739 154.24 42.35 -46.64
CA LEU A 739 153.99 41.06 -47.34
C LEU A 739 152.85 40.24 -46.71
N ALA A 740 151.61 40.41 -47.22
CA ALA A 740 150.53 39.40 -47.38
C ALA A 740 149.12 40.07 -47.32
N ASP A 741 148.54 40.52 -48.44
CA ASP A 741 147.35 41.40 -48.38
C ASP A 741 146.32 41.29 -49.54
N GLU A 742 146.22 40.16 -50.26
CA GLU A 742 145.19 39.99 -51.34
C GLU A 742 144.30 38.72 -51.25
N ASP A 743 144.74 37.66 -50.55
CA ASP A 743 144.01 36.37 -50.57
C ASP A 743 143.05 36.17 -49.38
N ALA A 744 143.19 36.96 -48.32
CA ALA A 744 142.29 36.94 -47.17
C ALA A 744 140.92 37.60 -47.49
N LEU A 745 140.94 38.73 -48.20
CA LEU A 745 139.75 39.55 -48.48
C LEU A 745 138.70 38.85 -49.37
N ARG A 746 139.10 37.86 -50.18
CA ARG A 746 138.15 37.04 -50.98
C ARG A 746 137.39 36.02 -50.16
N LYS A 747 138.01 35.45 -49.11
CA LYS A 747 137.40 34.41 -48.27
C LYS A 747 136.33 34.98 -47.32
N ILE A 748 136.48 36.25 -46.92
CA ILE A 748 135.50 36.95 -46.07
C ILE A 748 134.18 37.16 -46.83
N ARG A 749 134.21 37.67 -48.06
CA ARG A 749 132.99 37.93 -48.85
C ARG A 749 132.13 36.68 -49.08
N VAL A 750 132.76 35.55 -49.39
CA VAL A 750 132.06 34.26 -49.57
C VAL A 750 131.41 33.78 -48.27
N ALA A 751 131.99 34.10 -47.11
CA ALA A 751 131.39 33.82 -45.81
C ALA A 751 130.21 34.77 -45.51
N GLU A 752 130.31 36.05 -45.88
CA GLU A 752 129.24 37.04 -45.74
C GLU A 752 128.03 36.67 -46.62
N GLU A 753 128.27 36.32 -47.89
CA GLU A 753 127.24 35.85 -48.85
C GLU A 753 126.53 34.57 -48.38
N THR A 754 127.26 33.63 -47.77
CA THR A 754 126.65 32.40 -47.21
C THR A 754 125.88 32.65 -45.91
N ILE A 755 126.29 33.61 -45.08
CA ILE A 755 125.51 34.05 -43.91
C ILE A 755 124.19 34.70 -44.35
N GLU A 756 124.22 35.59 -45.34
CA GLU A 756 123.00 36.24 -45.86
C GLU A 756 122.02 35.21 -46.46
N HIS A 757 122.54 34.22 -47.20
CA HIS A 757 121.72 33.13 -47.75
C HIS A 757 121.08 32.26 -46.65
N LEU A 758 121.80 31.99 -45.55
CA LEU A 758 121.26 31.26 -44.40
C LEU A 758 120.25 32.09 -43.60
N GLN A 759 120.45 33.40 -43.46
CA GLN A 759 119.47 34.29 -42.83
C GLN A 759 118.17 34.37 -43.64
N LYS A 760 118.25 34.47 -44.97
CA LYS A 760 117.08 34.43 -45.86
C LYS A 760 116.32 33.10 -45.77
N LYS A 761 117.02 31.97 -45.67
CA LYS A 761 116.40 30.65 -45.42
C LYS A 761 115.73 30.57 -44.05
N LEU A 762 116.38 31.07 -42.99
CA LEU A 762 115.82 31.09 -41.64
C LEU A 762 114.58 31.99 -41.52
N ALA A 763 114.52 33.08 -42.31
CA ALA A 763 113.33 33.91 -42.41
C ALA A 763 112.19 33.18 -43.12
N ALA A 764 112.47 32.52 -44.25
CA ALA A 764 111.47 31.72 -44.98
C ALA A 764 110.89 30.59 -44.12
N THR A 765 111.71 29.78 -43.45
CA THR A 765 111.20 28.69 -42.59
C THR A 765 110.38 29.18 -41.41
N LYS A 766 110.66 30.40 -40.90
CA LYS A 766 109.81 31.01 -39.86
C LYS A 766 108.48 31.49 -40.39
N GLN A 767 108.46 32.05 -41.61
CA GLN A 767 107.21 32.44 -42.27
C GLN A 767 106.36 31.20 -42.60
N GLU A 768 106.99 30.08 -42.95
CA GLU A 768 106.33 28.77 -43.08
C GLU A 768 105.81 28.25 -41.72
N GLU A 769 106.59 28.32 -40.64
CA GLU A 769 106.13 27.96 -39.28
C GLU A 769 104.96 28.85 -38.80
N GLU A 770 105.01 30.16 -39.00
CA GLU A 770 103.95 31.10 -38.62
C GLU A 770 102.68 30.93 -39.48
N ALA A 771 102.82 30.61 -40.77
CA ALA A 771 101.69 30.24 -41.63
C ALA A 771 101.04 28.92 -41.18
N LEU A 772 101.83 27.87 -40.92
CA LEU A 772 101.32 26.58 -40.44
C LEU A 772 100.64 26.69 -39.06
N LEU A 773 101.11 27.57 -38.18
CA LEU A 773 100.41 27.88 -36.93
C LEU A 773 99.07 28.57 -37.19
N SER A 774 99.01 29.54 -38.11
CA SER A 774 97.75 30.19 -38.49
C SER A 774 96.75 29.22 -39.16
N GLU A 775 97.23 28.29 -40.00
CA GLU A 775 96.41 27.23 -40.59
C GLU A 775 95.90 26.26 -39.51
N MET A 776 96.74 25.93 -38.52
CA MET A 776 96.36 25.06 -37.39
C MET A 776 95.32 25.72 -36.48
N ASP A 777 95.45 27.02 -36.18
CA ASP A 777 94.48 27.77 -35.37
C ASP A 777 93.13 27.91 -36.10
N VAL A 778 93.14 28.19 -37.41
CA VAL A 778 91.92 28.23 -38.25
C VAL A 778 91.25 26.84 -38.34
N THR A 779 92.04 25.78 -38.52
CA THR A 779 91.55 24.39 -38.53
C THR A 779 91.01 23.98 -37.16
N GLY A 780 91.64 24.46 -36.08
CA GLY A 780 91.19 24.28 -34.70
C GLY A 780 89.82 24.92 -34.47
N GLN A 781 89.64 26.20 -34.83
CA GLN A 781 88.34 26.88 -34.72
C GLN A 781 87.26 26.19 -35.55
N ALA A 782 87.56 25.81 -36.80
CA ALA A 782 86.63 25.07 -37.64
C ALA A 782 86.22 23.71 -37.04
N PHE A 783 87.13 23.05 -36.32
CA PHE A 783 86.82 21.81 -35.59
C PHE A 783 86.00 22.07 -34.33
N GLU A 784 86.28 23.12 -33.55
CA GLU A 784 85.49 23.51 -32.38
C GLU A 784 84.06 23.93 -32.77
N ASP A 785 83.90 24.75 -33.82
CA ASP A 785 82.60 25.17 -34.36
C ASP A 785 81.79 23.96 -34.85
N MET A 786 82.43 23.04 -35.59
CA MET A 786 81.82 21.79 -36.03
C MET A 786 81.47 20.86 -34.85
N GLN A 787 82.29 20.82 -33.80
CA GLN A 787 82.02 20.03 -32.60
C GLN A 787 80.85 20.62 -31.80
N GLU A 788 80.73 21.96 -31.71
CA GLU A 788 79.58 22.60 -31.07
C GLU A 788 78.31 22.42 -31.91
N GLN A 789 78.39 22.52 -33.24
CA GLN A 789 77.26 22.22 -34.14
C GLN A 789 76.77 20.78 -33.97
N ASN A 790 77.68 19.80 -33.91
CA ASN A 790 77.33 18.41 -33.61
C ASN A 790 76.74 18.24 -32.21
N SER A 791 77.24 18.95 -31.19
CA SER A 791 76.67 18.94 -29.84
C SER A 791 75.24 19.49 -29.83
N ARG A 792 74.99 20.61 -30.53
CA ARG A 792 73.65 21.22 -30.68
C ARG A 792 72.68 20.29 -31.42
N LEU A 793 73.12 19.62 -32.49
CA LEU A 793 72.31 18.61 -33.21
C LEU A 793 72.00 17.39 -32.35
N MET A 794 72.96 16.89 -31.59
CA MET A 794 72.76 15.79 -30.63
C MET A 794 71.83 16.17 -29.47
N GLN A 795 71.81 17.44 -29.06
CA GLN A 795 70.82 17.95 -28.11
C GLN A 795 69.43 18.02 -28.73
N GLN A 796 69.27 18.58 -29.93
CA GLN A 796 67.98 18.64 -30.63
C GLN A 796 67.38 17.25 -30.92
N LEU A 797 68.23 16.24 -31.19
CA LEU A 797 67.80 14.85 -31.30
C LEU A 797 67.20 14.34 -29.97
N ARG A 798 67.90 14.52 -28.85
CA ARG A 798 67.39 14.14 -27.51
C ARG A 798 66.10 14.87 -27.15
N GLU A 799 66.00 16.16 -27.43
CA GLU A 799 64.80 16.96 -27.16
C GLU A 799 63.60 16.50 -28.00
N LYS A 800 63.83 16.06 -29.25
CA LYS A 800 62.81 15.42 -30.09
C LYS A 800 62.43 14.02 -29.59
N ASP A 801 63.39 13.22 -29.16
CA ASP A 801 63.13 11.88 -28.59
C ASP A 801 62.33 12.00 -27.28
N ASP A 802 62.69 12.92 -26.39
CA ASP A 802 61.94 13.21 -25.15
C ASP A 802 60.52 13.71 -25.44
N ALA A 803 60.32 14.51 -26.49
CA ALA A 803 59.00 14.93 -26.95
C ALA A 803 58.19 13.74 -27.50
N ASN A 804 58.81 12.88 -28.31
CA ASN A 804 58.20 11.65 -28.84
C ASN A 804 57.82 10.67 -27.71
N PHE A 805 58.66 10.49 -26.69
CA PHE A 805 58.34 9.67 -25.52
C PHE A 805 57.16 10.22 -24.71
N LYS A 806 57.05 11.55 -24.55
CA LYS A 806 55.90 12.20 -23.91
C LYS A 806 54.61 11.97 -24.72
N LEU A 807 54.63 12.28 -26.02
CA LEU A 807 53.49 12.07 -26.90
C LEU A 807 53.07 10.59 -26.98
N MET A 808 54.01 9.66 -26.97
CA MET A 808 53.71 8.22 -26.92
C MET A 808 53.12 7.80 -25.56
N SER A 809 53.62 8.33 -24.45
CA SER A 809 53.04 8.12 -23.11
C SER A 809 51.61 8.66 -23.03
N GLU A 810 51.35 9.85 -23.57
CA GLU A 810 50.04 10.49 -23.62
C GLU A 810 49.09 9.72 -24.55
N ARG A 811 49.56 9.25 -25.71
CA ARG A 811 48.80 8.35 -26.60
C ARG A 811 48.41 7.05 -25.93
N ILE A 812 49.33 6.42 -25.18
CA ILE A 812 49.05 5.19 -24.40
C ILE A 812 48.02 5.48 -23.30
N LYS A 813 48.17 6.55 -22.53
CA LYS A 813 47.21 6.97 -21.49
C LYS A 813 45.83 7.26 -22.08
N SER A 814 45.77 8.02 -23.18
CA SER A 814 44.53 8.35 -23.88
C SER A 814 43.82 7.10 -24.41
N ASN A 815 44.56 6.18 -25.04
CA ASN A 815 44.02 4.88 -25.46
C ASN A 815 43.50 4.04 -24.28
N GLN A 816 44.20 4.04 -23.13
CA GLN A 816 43.78 3.32 -21.93
C GLN A 816 42.51 3.92 -21.32
N ILE A 817 42.41 5.25 -21.23
CA ILE A 817 41.21 5.97 -20.76
C ILE A 817 40.05 5.72 -21.72
N TYR A 818 40.27 5.82 -23.04
CA TYR A 818 39.25 5.53 -24.05
C TYR A 818 38.78 4.07 -24.05
N LYS A 819 39.66 3.11 -23.69
CA LYS A 819 39.27 1.72 -23.43
C LYS A 819 38.36 1.61 -22.20
N LEU A 820 38.77 2.18 -21.07
CA LEU A 820 38.00 2.15 -19.83
C LEU A 820 36.61 2.80 -20.00
N LEU A 821 36.54 3.98 -20.64
CA LEU A 821 35.28 4.66 -20.97
C LEU A 821 34.38 3.88 -21.94
N ARG A 822 34.94 2.94 -22.72
CA ARG A 822 34.16 2.01 -23.54
C ARG A 822 33.62 0.86 -22.70
N GLU A 823 34.45 0.28 -21.84
CA GLU A 823 34.08 -0.82 -20.94
C GLU A 823 32.99 -0.36 -19.96
N GLU A 824 33.15 0.81 -19.32
CA GLU A 824 32.13 1.47 -18.48
C GLU A 824 30.82 1.75 -19.25
N LYS A 825 30.91 2.18 -20.52
CA LYS A 825 29.74 2.38 -21.38
C LYS A 825 29.02 1.07 -21.72
N GLU A 826 29.76 -0.01 -21.94
CA GLU A 826 29.22 -1.34 -22.22
C GLU A 826 28.56 -1.92 -20.94
N GLU A 827 29.17 -1.76 -19.78
CA GLU A 827 28.58 -2.10 -18.47
C GLU A 827 27.30 -1.30 -18.16
N LEU A 828 27.28 0.01 -18.42
CA LEU A 828 26.08 0.85 -18.28
C LEU A 828 24.98 0.45 -19.27
N ALA A 829 25.32 0.02 -20.49
CA ALA A 829 24.36 -0.47 -21.45
C ALA A 829 23.72 -1.79 -20.99
N ASP A 830 24.52 -2.72 -20.46
CA ASP A 830 24.03 -3.98 -19.91
C ASP A 830 23.17 -3.76 -18.64
N GLN A 831 23.52 -2.80 -17.77
CA GLN A 831 22.69 -2.40 -16.63
C GLN A 831 21.32 -1.86 -17.09
N VAL A 832 21.29 -0.96 -18.08
CA VAL A 832 20.03 -0.45 -18.66
C VAL A 832 19.20 -1.57 -19.29
N LEU A 833 19.85 -2.55 -19.92
CA LEU A 833 19.17 -3.70 -20.55
C LEU A 833 18.62 -4.68 -19.49
N ALA A 834 19.33 -4.87 -18.38
CA ALA A 834 18.87 -5.62 -17.22
C ALA A 834 17.67 -4.95 -16.54
N PHE A 835 17.74 -3.64 -16.24
CA PHE A 835 16.61 -2.88 -15.69
C PHE A 835 15.40 -2.89 -16.63
N LYS A 836 15.62 -2.75 -17.94
CA LYS A 836 14.53 -2.88 -18.92
C LYS A 836 13.87 -4.26 -18.87
N THR A 837 14.66 -5.32 -18.84
CA THR A 837 14.14 -6.71 -18.72
C THR A 837 13.35 -6.90 -17.41
N GLN A 838 13.78 -6.26 -16.32
CA GLN A 838 13.07 -6.26 -15.04
C GLN A 838 11.73 -5.49 -15.11
N VAL A 839 11.70 -4.32 -15.77
CA VAL A 839 10.46 -3.55 -16.00
C VAL A 839 9.50 -4.31 -16.91
N ASP A 840 9.97 -4.87 -18.02
CA ASP A 840 9.16 -5.70 -18.93
C ASP A 840 8.55 -6.92 -18.19
N ALA A 841 9.31 -7.53 -17.26
CA ALA A 841 8.83 -8.61 -16.40
C ALA A 841 7.81 -8.14 -15.33
N GLN A 842 8.00 -6.96 -14.74
CA GLN A 842 7.06 -6.36 -13.80
C GLN A 842 5.73 -5.99 -14.47
N LEU A 843 5.77 -5.39 -15.67
CA LEU A 843 4.59 -5.10 -16.49
C LEU A 843 3.78 -6.37 -16.81
N LEU A 844 4.47 -7.49 -17.11
CA LEU A 844 3.81 -8.78 -17.32
C LEU A 844 3.20 -9.37 -16.03
N VAL A 845 3.67 -8.98 -14.85
CA VAL A 845 3.04 -9.33 -13.56
C VAL A 845 1.82 -8.45 -13.31
N VAL A 846 1.91 -7.13 -13.55
CA VAL A 846 0.79 -6.18 -13.44
C VAL A 846 -0.36 -6.62 -14.35
N GLN A 847 -0.10 -6.90 -15.64
CA GLN A 847 -1.12 -7.38 -16.58
C GLN A 847 -1.83 -8.66 -16.10
N LYS A 848 -1.10 -9.58 -15.46
CA LYS A 848 -1.66 -10.81 -14.87
C LYS A 848 -2.41 -10.59 -13.56
N LEU A 849 -2.24 -9.45 -12.90
CA LEU A 849 -3.04 -9.03 -11.76
C LEU A 849 -4.31 -8.33 -12.24
N GLU A 850 -4.24 -7.46 -13.24
CA GLU A 850 -5.39 -6.84 -13.93
C GLU A 850 -6.32 -7.91 -14.53
N GLU A 851 -5.78 -8.91 -15.24
CA GLU A 851 -6.55 -10.05 -15.77
C GLU A 851 -7.27 -10.83 -14.66
N LYS A 852 -6.62 -11.03 -13.51
CA LYS A 852 -7.24 -11.68 -12.34
C LYS A 852 -8.30 -10.80 -11.69
N GLU A 853 -8.06 -9.50 -11.60
CA GLU A 853 -9.01 -8.55 -11.02
C GLU A 853 -10.29 -8.50 -11.86
N GLY A 854 -10.18 -8.38 -13.19
CA GLY A 854 -11.34 -8.42 -14.09
C GLY A 854 -12.14 -9.73 -13.99
N VAL A 855 -11.47 -10.86 -13.78
CA VAL A 855 -12.14 -12.14 -13.49
C VAL A 855 -12.83 -12.11 -12.11
N LEU A 856 -12.17 -11.60 -11.07
CA LEU A 856 -12.74 -11.49 -9.72
C LEU A 856 -13.94 -10.54 -9.67
N GLN A 857 -13.86 -9.36 -10.28
CA GLN A 857 -14.97 -8.43 -10.45
C GLN A 857 -16.15 -9.11 -11.18
N SER A 858 -15.89 -9.87 -12.25
CA SER A 858 -16.92 -10.65 -12.96
C SER A 858 -17.58 -11.72 -12.08
N THR A 859 -16.80 -12.41 -11.21
CA THR A 859 -17.37 -13.35 -10.24
C THR A 859 -18.17 -12.64 -9.14
N LEU A 860 -17.75 -11.48 -8.65
CA LEU A 860 -18.52 -10.68 -7.68
C LEU A 860 -19.87 -10.26 -8.27
N VAL A 861 -19.88 -9.67 -9.47
CA VAL A 861 -21.11 -9.29 -10.19
C VAL A 861 -22.03 -10.48 -10.50
N THR A 862 -21.50 -11.71 -10.51
CA THR A 862 -22.30 -12.94 -10.63
C THR A 862 -22.89 -13.34 -9.28
N LEU A 863 -22.08 -13.37 -8.22
CA LEU A 863 -22.52 -13.68 -6.85
C LEU A 863 -23.53 -12.66 -6.30
N GLU A 864 -23.40 -11.38 -6.65
CA GLU A 864 -24.36 -10.31 -6.33
C GLU A 864 -25.73 -10.58 -6.95
N LYS A 865 -25.77 -11.04 -8.21
CA LYS A 865 -27.02 -11.42 -8.89
C LYS A 865 -27.64 -12.67 -8.27
N GLU A 866 -26.82 -13.66 -7.92
CA GLU A 866 -27.31 -14.83 -7.18
C GLU A 866 -27.86 -14.43 -5.80
N LEU A 867 -27.17 -13.56 -5.06
CA LEU A 867 -27.63 -13.05 -3.77
C LEU A 867 -28.95 -12.28 -3.89
N ALA A 868 -29.11 -11.43 -4.91
CA ALA A 868 -30.35 -10.72 -5.19
C ALA A 868 -31.51 -11.69 -5.49
N LEU A 869 -31.29 -12.70 -6.34
CA LEU A 869 -32.30 -13.73 -6.65
C LEU A 869 -32.66 -14.58 -5.42
N ARG A 870 -31.68 -14.94 -4.58
CA ARG A 870 -31.92 -15.66 -3.31
C ARG A 870 -32.72 -14.80 -2.31
N THR A 871 -32.45 -13.50 -2.27
CA THR A 871 -33.17 -12.53 -1.41
C THR A 871 -34.62 -12.36 -1.87
N GLN A 872 -34.85 -12.20 -3.18
CA GLN A 872 -36.19 -12.14 -3.77
C GLN A 872 -36.99 -13.43 -3.52
N ALA A 873 -36.35 -14.61 -3.62
CA ALA A 873 -36.98 -15.88 -3.29
C ALA A 873 -37.30 -16.01 -1.79
N LEU A 874 -36.44 -15.51 -0.90
CA LEU A 874 -36.70 -15.45 0.54
C LEU A 874 -37.88 -14.54 0.87
N GLU A 875 -37.99 -13.36 0.26
CA GLU A 875 -39.15 -12.47 0.40
C GLU A 875 -40.45 -13.12 -0.08
N LEU A 876 -40.44 -13.76 -1.24
CA LEU A 876 -41.60 -14.47 -1.78
C LEU A 876 -42.08 -15.57 -0.81
N ASN A 877 -41.13 -16.31 -0.22
CA ASN A 877 -41.45 -17.35 0.75
C ASN A 877 -41.90 -16.78 2.10
N LYS A 878 -41.40 -15.61 2.53
CA LYS A 878 -41.93 -14.87 3.69
C LYS A 878 -43.39 -14.46 3.47
N ARG A 879 -43.72 -13.85 2.32
CA ARG A 879 -45.11 -13.45 1.98
C ARG A 879 -46.06 -14.66 2.03
N LYS A 880 -45.71 -15.76 1.35
CA LYS A 880 -46.48 -17.02 1.39
C LYS A 880 -46.64 -17.60 2.80
N ALA A 881 -45.63 -17.47 3.67
CA ALA A 881 -45.73 -17.93 5.06
C ALA A 881 -46.71 -17.08 5.89
N VAL A 882 -46.75 -15.76 5.65
CA VAL A 882 -47.73 -14.85 6.27
C VAL A 882 -49.14 -15.12 5.74
N GLU A 883 -49.31 -15.26 4.41
CA GLU A 883 -50.57 -15.63 3.76
C GLU A 883 -51.14 -16.94 4.33
N ALA A 884 -50.30 -17.97 4.48
CA ALA A 884 -50.69 -19.26 5.06
C ALA A 884 -51.02 -19.17 6.56
N ALA A 885 -50.34 -18.31 7.32
CA ALA A 885 -50.63 -18.07 8.73
C ALA A 885 -51.96 -17.33 8.93
N GLN A 886 -52.25 -16.31 8.11
CA GLN A 886 -53.52 -15.60 8.13
C GLN A 886 -54.68 -16.55 7.78
N LEU A 887 -54.55 -17.33 6.70
CA LEU A 887 -55.56 -18.31 6.31
C LEU A 887 -55.83 -19.36 7.40
N ALA A 888 -54.82 -19.76 8.16
CA ALA A 888 -54.98 -20.69 9.28
C ALA A 888 -55.76 -20.07 10.45
N GLU A 889 -55.54 -18.78 10.76
CA GLU A 889 -56.28 -18.07 11.81
C GLU A 889 -57.71 -17.74 11.36
N ASP A 890 -57.94 -17.37 10.10
CA ASP A 890 -59.27 -17.17 9.52
C ASP A 890 -60.12 -18.45 9.59
N LEU A 891 -59.52 -19.60 9.23
CA LEU A 891 -60.16 -20.92 9.34
C LEU A 891 -60.44 -21.30 10.82
N LYS A 892 -59.59 -20.89 11.75
CA LYS A 892 -59.79 -21.09 13.20
C LYS A 892 -60.93 -20.22 13.74
N VAL A 893 -61.05 -18.96 13.32
CA VAL A 893 -62.20 -18.10 13.65
C VAL A 893 -63.51 -18.67 13.07
N GLN A 894 -63.49 -19.19 11.84
CA GLN A 894 -64.64 -19.89 11.25
C GLN A 894 -65.00 -21.17 12.03
N LEU A 895 -64.01 -21.92 12.51
CA LEU A 895 -64.22 -23.09 13.36
C LEU A 895 -64.83 -22.72 14.72
N GLU A 896 -64.35 -21.67 15.38
CA GLU A 896 -64.91 -21.19 16.66
C GLU A 896 -66.34 -20.65 16.50
N HIS A 897 -66.63 -19.97 15.38
CA HIS A 897 -67.97 -19.48 15.05
C HIS A 897 -68.95 -20.63 14.77
N THR A 898 -68.54 -21.65 14.00
CA THR A 898 -69.37 -22.83 13.71
C THR A 898 -69.57 -23.71 14.95
N GLN A 899 -68.55 -23.88 15.81
CA GLN A 899 -68.71 -24.52 17.12
C GLN A 899 -69.68 -23.76 18.04
N THR A 900 -69.69 -22.42 17.98
CA THR A 900 -70.59 -21.60 18.80
C THR A 900 -72.05 -21.74 18.34
N LYS A 901 -72.30 -21.65 17.03
CA LYS A 901 -73.61 -21.99 16.43
C LYS A 901 -74.06 -23.42 16.77
N LEU A 902 -73.14 -24.39 16.77
CA LEU A 902 -73.46 -25.76 17.16
C LEU A 902 -73.88 -25.87 18.63
N ARG A 903 -73.21 -25.15 19.54
CA ARG A 903 -73.58 -25.05 20.96
C ARG A 903 -74.96 -24.41 21.16
N GLU A 904 -75.26 -23.33 20.43
CA GLU A 904 -76.57 -22.66 20.45
C GLU A 904 -77.70 -23.58 19.97
N ILE A 905 -77.48 -24.30 18.86
CA ILE A 905 -78.45 -25.27 18.32
C ILE A 905 -78.65 -26.43 19.31
N GLN A 906 -77.59 -26.94 19.94
CA GLN A 906 -77.69 -27.99 20.97
C GLN A 906 -78.48 -27.52 22.20
N ALA A 907 -78.28 -26.29 22.67
CA ALA A 907 -79.04 -25.70 23.76
C ALA A 907 -80.53 -25.56 23.39
N SER A 908 -80.83 -25.00 22.21
CA SER A 908 -82.20 -24.86 21.70
C SER A 908 -82.92 -26.21 21.55
N VAL A 909 -82.25 -27.24 21.05
CA VAL A 909 -82.80 -28.62 20.97
C VAL A 909 -83.07 -29.19 22.36
N LEU A 910 -82.20 -28.95 23.35
CA LEU A 910 -82.41 -29.38 24.73
C LEU A 910 -83.60 -28.66 25.38
N GLU A 911 -83.71 -27.34 25.21
CA GLU A 911 -84.84 -26.56 25.73
C GLU A 911 -86.17 -27.00 25.11
N ASN A 912 -86.24 -27.13 23.78
CA ASN A 912 -87.41 -27.62 23.07
C ASN A 912 -87.80 -29.04 23.52
N ARG A 913 -86.83 -29.93 23.74
CA ARG A 913 -87.08 -31.25 24.31
C ARG A 913 -87.71 -31.16 25.70
N THR A 914 -87.12 -30.41 26.64
CA THR A 914 -87.71 -30.28 27.99
C THR A 914 -89.07 -29.58 27.98
N ALA A 915 -89.33 -28.69 27.03
CA ALA A 915 -90.64 -28.06 26.83
C ALA A 915 -91.68 -29.10 26.39
N ARG A 916 -91.36 -29.92 25.37
CA ARG A 916 -92.23 -31.00 24.88
C ARG A 916 -92.45 -32.10 25.92
N GLU A 917 -91.45 -32.40 26.76
CA GLU A 917 -91.60 -33.29 27.92
C GLU A 917 -92.54 -32.69 29.00
N ARG A 918 -92.42 -31.38 29.30
CA ARG A 918 -93.35 -30.65 30.19
C ARG A 918 -94.79 -30.65 29.65
N GLU A 919 -94.98 -30.38 28.36
CA GLU A 919 -96.28 -30.46 27.70
C GLU A 919 -96.87 -31.87 27.72
N SER A 920 -96.06 -32.91 27.47
CA SER A 920 -96.51 -34.31 27.57
C SER A 920 -97.03 -34.66 28.97
N VAL A 921 -96.36 -34.18 30.03
CA VAL A 921 -96.81 -34.36 31.42
C VAL A 921 -98.10 -33.58 31.70
N ASN A 922 -98.24 -32.36 31.19
CA ASN A 922 -99.46 -31.56 31.35
C ASN A 922 -100.65 -32.16 30.57
N LEU A 923 -100.42 -32.67 29.36
CA LEU A 923 -101.42 -33.39 28.56
C LEU A 923 -101.90 -34.66 29.27
N LYS A 924 -100.99 -35.44 29.86
CA LYS A 924 -101.34 -36.63 30.66
C LYS A 924 -102.22 -36.27 31.86
N LYS A 925 -101.87 -35.24 32.63
CA LYS A 925 -102.71 -34.73 33.74
C LYS A 925 -104.09 -34.29 33.25
N ALA A 926 -104.16 -33.58 32.13
CA ALA A 926 -105.43 -33.16 31.55
C ALA A 926 -106.28 -34.36 31.08
N GLN A 927 -105.67 -35.41 30.52
CA GLN A 927 -106.34 -36.66 30.16
C GLN A 927 -106.83 -37.44 31.40
N GLU A 928 -106.06 -37.44 32.48
CA GLU A 928 -106.45 -38.03 33.78
C GLU A 928 -107.63 -37.28 34.41
N ASP A 929 -107.61 -35.95 34.46
CA ASP A 929 -108.73 -35.15 34.98
C ASP A 929 -109.96 -35.20 34.06
N LEU A 930 -109.80 -35.23 32.73
CA LEU A 930 -110.90 -35.52 31.81
C LEU A 930 -111.50 -36.91 32.06
N SER A 931 -110.68 -37.93 32.30
CA SER A 931 -111.14 -39.28 32.64
C SER A 931 -111.86 -39.31 33.99
N ARG A 932 -111.38 -38.55 34.97
CA ARG A 932 -111.99 -38.36 36.30
C ARG A 932 -113.32 -37.61 36.22
N LEU A 933 -113.42 -36.57 35.38
CA LEU A 933 -114.65 -35.82 35.12
C LEU A 933 -115.67 -36.67 34.36
N ARG A 934 -115.27 -37.42 33.32
CA ARG A 934 -116.13 -38.41 32.65
C ARG A 934 -116.68 -39.43 33.65
N ARG A 935 -115.85 -39.98 34.55
CA ARG A 935 -116.28 -40.88 35.63
C ARG A 935 -117.21 -40.23 36.67
N LYS A 936 -117.18 -38.91 36.86
CA LYS A 936 -118.15 -38.17 37.70
C LYS A 936 -119.47 -37.97 36.97
N LEU A 937 -119.43 -37.50 35.73
CA LEU A 937 -120.61 -37.29 34.88
C LEU A 937 -121.39 -38.60 34.68
N GLU A 938 -120.68 -39.71 34.45
CA GLU A 938 -121.27 -41.05 34.29
C GLU A 938 -121.87 -41.60 35.60
N LYS A 939 -121.47 -41.06 36.76
CA LYS A 939 -122.16 -41.32 38.04
C LYS A 939 -123.41 -40.45 38.19
N GLN A 940 -123.34 -39.16 37.83
CA GLN A 940 -124.52 -38.27 37.88
C GLN A 940 -125.64 -38.75 36.96
N LYS A 941 -125.32 -39.14 35.71
CA LYS A 941 -126.28 -39.75 34.78
C LYS A 941 -126.95 -41.03 35.28
N LYS A 942 -126.35 -41.71 36.27
CA LYS A 942 -126.92 -42.92 36.91
C LYS A 942 -127.72 -42.60 38.18
N VAL A 943 -127.70 -41.36 38.66
CA VAL A 943 -128.50 -40.84 39.77
C VAL A 943 -129.74 -40.09 39.25
N GLU A 944 -129.62 -39.38 38.12
CA GLU A 944 -130.70 -38.54 37.54
C GLU A 944 -131.96 -39.29 37.05
N VAL A 945 -132.01 -40.63 37.09
CA VAL A 945 -133.08 -41.40 36.45
C VAL A 945 -134.32 -41.60 37.35
N TYR A 946 -134.17 -41.84 38.66
CA TYR A 946 -135.28 -41.91 39.63
C TYR A 946 -134.79 -41.70 41.08
N THR A 947 -135.25 -40.62 41.75
CA THR A 947 -135.70 -40.54 43.18
C THR A 947 -135.80 -39.09 43.68
N ASP A 948 -134.76 -38.28 43.47
CA ASP A 948 -134.44 -37.11 44.32
C ASP A 948 -135.49 -35.97 44.35
N ALA A 949 -136.16 -35.71 43.22
CA ALA A 949 -137.08 -34.57 43.09
C ALA A 949 -138.34 -34.69 43.98
N ASP A 950 -138.88 -35.90 44.14
CA ASP A 950 -140.08 -36.15 44.94
C ASP A 950 -139.77 -36.10 46.44
N GLU A 951 -138.59 -36.57 46.87
CA GLU A 951 -138.18 -36.51 48.27
C GLU A 951 -137.98 -35.07 48.76
N ILE A 952 -137.41 -34.20 47.93
CA ILE A 952 -137.22 -32.77 48.25
C ILE A 952 -138.58 -32.06 48.44
N LEU A 953 -139.52 -32.25 47.51
CA LEU A 953 -140.87 -31.68 47.61
C LEU A 953 -141.63 -32.22 48.83
N GLN A 954 -141.53 -33.53 49.09
CA GLN A 954 -142.18 -34.15 50.26
C GLN A 954 -141.54 -33.69 51.59
N ALA A 955 -140.24 -33.41 51.61
CA ALA A 955 -139.56 -32.84 52.77
C ALA A 955 -140.03 -31.40 53.07
N GLU A 956 -140.17 -30.54 52.05
CA GLU A 956 -140.74 -29.20 52.23
C GLU A 956 -142.19 -29.26 52.72
N ILE A 957 -143.05 -30.06 52.07
CA ILE A 957 -144.45 -30.26 52.48
C ILE A 957 -144.55 -30.69 53.95
N ASN A 958 -143.67 -31.59 54.40
CA ASN A 958 -143.61 -31.99 55.81
C ASN A 958 -143.12 -30.87 56.74
N GLN A 959 -142.17 -30.04 56.30
CA GLN A 959 -141.70 -28.87 57.06
C GLN A 959 -142.80 -27.80 57.21
N TYR A 960 -143.59 -27.52 56.17
CA TYR A 960 -144.73 -26.61 56.25
C TYR A 960 -145.85 -27.17 57.15
N LYS A 961 -146.19 -28.45 57.03
CA LYS A 961 -147.15 -29.12 57.93
C LYS A 961 -146.69 -29.06 59.40
N ALA A 962 -145.40 -29.25 59.68
CA ALA A 962 -144.86 -29.12 61.04
C ALA A 962 -145.02 -27.70 61.63
N LYS A 963 -144.95 -26.65 60.81
CA LYS A 963 -145.20 -25.26 61.26
C LYS A 963 -146.66 -25.01 61.65
N LEU A 964 -147.62 -25.77 61.12
CA LEU A 964 -149.06 -25.62 61.42
C LEU A 964 -149.54 -26.43 62.63
N ARG A 965 -148.88 -27.54 62.96
CA ARG A 965 -149.24 -28.41 64.10
C ARG A 965 -149.12 -27.73 65.47
N CYS A 966 -149.99 -28.13 66.39
CA CYS A 966 -150.03 -27.68 67.78
C CYS A 966 -148.77 -28.12 68.56
N PRO A 967 -148.01 -27.21 69.20
CA PRO A 967 -146.80 -27.55 69.95
C PRO A 967 -146.98 -28.46 71.16
N CYS A 968 -148.22 -28.75 71.60
CA CYS A 968 -148.50 -29.61 72.75
C CYS A 968 -148.70 -31.08 72.41
N CYS A 969 -149.09 -31.40 71.17
CA CYS A 969 -149.35 -32.78 70.74
C CYS A 969 -148.75 -33.13 69.36
N ASN A 970 -148.17 -32.14 68.66
CA ASN A 970 -147.50 -32.25 67.36
C ASN A 970 -148.26 -33.06 66.28
N THR A 971 -149.59 -33.03 66.32
CA THR A 971 -150.47 -33.92 65.53
C THR A 971 -151.65 -33.13 64.96
N ARG A 972 -152.47 -32.55 65.83
CA ARG A 972 -153.59 -31.64 65.49
C ARG A 972 -153.08 -30.22 65.21
N ASP A 973 -153.77 -29.47 64.37
CA ASP A 973 -153.37 -28.12 63.96
C ASP A 973 -153.70 -27.00 64.95
N LYS A 974 -153.16 -25.81 64.70
CA LYS A 974 -153.34 -24.60 65.50
C LYS A 974 -154.69 -23.93 65.20
N GLU A 975 -155.66 -24.10 66.09
CA GLU A 975 -157.05 -23.62 65.94
C GLU A 975 -157.55 -22.79 67.15
N THR A 976 -156.74 -22.51 68.17
CA THR A 976 -157.17 -21.78 69.37
C THR A 976 -156.05 -20.94 69.96
N VAL A 977 -156.28 -19.64 70.11
CA VAL A 977 -155.32 -18.66 70.64
C VAL A 977 -155.62 -18.31 72.08
N LEU A 978 -154.57 -18.17 72.89
CA LEU A 978 -154.63 -17.50 74.20
C LEU A 978 -154.56 -15.97 74.00
N THR A 979 -155.63 -15.23 74.28
CA THR A 979 -155.69 -13.77 74.05
C THR A 979 -154.71 -12.99 74.92
N LYS A 980 -154.34 -13.51 76.09
CA LYS A 980 -153.35 -12.91 77.00
C LYS A 980 -151.89 -12.98 76.54
N CYS A 981 -151.55 -13.84 75.58
CA CYS A 981 -150.16 -14.02 75.15
C CYS A 981 -150.00 -14.41 73.66
N PHE A 982 -151.07 -14.32 72.88
CA PHE A 982 -151.19 -14.64 71.45
C PHE A 982 -150.58 -15.98 71.01
N HIS A 983 -150.48 -16.95 71.92
CA HIS A 983 -149.94 -18.28 71.62
C HIS A 983 -151.07 -19.23 71.19
N VAL A 984 -150.87 -19.89 70.03
CA VAL A 984 -151.88 -20.74 69.39
C VAL A 984 -151.56 -22.23 69.59
N PHE A 985 -152.59 -23.00 69.92
CA PHE A 985 -152.59 -24.45 70.13
C PHE A 985 -153.83 -25.07 69.45
N CYS A 986 -154.01 -26.40 69.52
CA CYS A 986 -155.32 -26.98 69.20
C CYS A 986 -156.29 -26.79 70.39
N TYR A 987 -157.59 -26.80 70.11
CA TYR A 987 -158.64 -26.53 71.10
C TYR A 987 -158.57 -27.55 72.23
N GLU A 988 -158.42 -28.83 71.89
CA GLU A 988 -158.33 -29.92 72.88
C GLU A 988 -157.15 -29.77 73.83
N CYS A 989 -155.92 -29.54 73.36
CA CYS A 989 -154.77 -29.42 74.26
C CYS A 989 -154.90 -28.25 75.25
N LEU A 990 -155.52 -27.15 74.81
CA LEU A 990 -155.73 -25.99 75.66
C LEU A 990 -156.91 -26.20 76.63
N LYS A 991 -158.00 -26.80 76.15
CA LYS A 991 -159.17 -27.18 76.96
C LYS A 991 -158.81 -28.20 78.03
N THR A 992 -158.08 -29.27 77.69
CA THR A 992 -157.61 -30.27 78.67
C THR A 992 -156.82 -29.61 79.80
N ARG A 993 -155.95 -28.64 79.51
CA ARG A 993 -155.24 -27.86 80.55
C ARG A 993 -156.14 -26.94 81.36
N TYR A 994 -157.17 -26.35 80.75
CA TYR A 994 -158.16 -25.55 81.47
C TYR A 994 -159.01 -26.38 82.45
N ASP A 995 -159.46 -27.55 82.00
CA ASP A 995 -160.32 -28.49 82.73
C ASP A 995 -159.53 -29.20 83.86
N THR A 996 -158.31 -29.68 83.59
CA THR A 996 -157.39 -30.24 84.60
C THR A 996 -156.78 -29.20 85.56
N ARG A 997 -157.27 -27.94 85.52
CA ARG A 997 -156.80 -26.79 86.31
C ARG A 997 -155.33 -26.39 86.09
N GLN A 998 -154.62 -26.97 85.12
CA GLN A 998 -153.27 -26.59 84.68
C GLN A 998 -153.27 -25.29 83.84
N ARG A 999 -153.85 -24.23 84.42
CA ARG A 999 -154.25 -22.97 83.77
C ARG A 999 -153.09 -22.00 83.49
N LYS A 1000 -152.00 -22.51 82.90
CA LYS A 1000 -150.83 -21.77 82.44
C LYS A 1000 -150.49 -22.11 81.00
N CYS A 1001 -150.13 -21.09 80.21
CA CYS A 1001 -149.78 -21.20 78.80
C CYS A 1001 -148.64 -22.22 78.59
N PRO A 1002 -148.80 -23.23 77.72
CA PRO A 1002 -147.75 -24.22 77.46
C PRO A 1002 -146.41 -23.65 76.99
N LYS A 1003 -146.39 -22.47 76.34
CA LYS A 1003 -145.19 -21.87 75.74
C LYS A 1003 -144.55 -20.74 76.56
N CYS A 1004 -145.30 -20.06 77.43
CA CYS A 1004 -144.79 -18.93 78.21
C CYS A 1004 -145.26 -18.87 79.68
N ASN A 1005 -145.92 -19.92 80.16
CA ASN A 1005 -146.39 -20.08 81.54
C ASN A 1005 -147.37 -19.01 82.07
N ALA A 1006 -147.79 -18.04 81.25
CA ALA A 1006 -148.79 -17.01 81.60
C ALA A 1006 -150.13 -17.64 81.99
N ALA A 1007 -150.75 -17.14 83.08
CA ALA A 1007 -151.99 -17.70 83.62
C ALA A 1007 -153.23 -17.28 82.81
N PHE A 1008 -154.18 -18.21 82.62
CA PHE A 1008 -155.37 -17.99 81.80
C PHE A 1008 -156.67 -18.60 82.40
N GLY A 1009 -157.78 -17.88 82.27
CA GLY A 1009 -159.12 -18.26 82.71
C GLY A 1009 -160.06 -18.58 81.55
N ALA A 1010 -161.36 -18.67 81.87
CA ALA A 1010 -162.40 -19.11 80.92
C ALA A 1010 -162.48 -18.25 79.64
N ASN A 1011 -162.31 -16.93 79.78
CA ASN A 1011 -162.49 -15.97 78.69
C ASN A 1011 -161.18 -15.63 77.96
N ASP A 1012 -160.06 -16.26 78.37
CA ASP A 1012 -158.71 -15.93 77.89
C ASP A 1012 -158.27 -16.78 76.68
N PHE A 1013 -159.15 -17.63 76.15
CA PHE A 1013 -158.88 -18.43 74.95
C PHE A 1013 -160.04 -18.43 73.96
N HIS A 1014 -159.73 -18.26 72.68
CA HIS A 1014 -160.70 -18.15 71.60
C HIS A 1014 -160.29 -19.05 70.42
N ARG A 1015 -161.26 -19.70 69.77
CA ARG A 1015 -161.00 -20.43 68.53
C ARG A 1015 -160.62 -19.45 67.41
N ILE A 1016 -159.68 -19.85 66.57
CA ILE A 1016 -159.30 -19.15 65.33
C ILE A 1016 -159.36 -20.13 64.17
N TYR A 1017 -159.73 -19.64 63.00
CA TYR A 1017 -159.76 -20.41 61.77
C TYR A 1017 -158.58 -19.97 60.90
N ILE A 1018 -157.73 -20.92 60.51
CA ILE A 1018 -156.66 -20.72 59.53
C ILE A 1018 -157.16 -21.33 58.23
N THR A 1019 -157.37 -20.48 57.23
CA THR A 1019 -157.77 -20.81 55.85
C THR A 1019 -156.56 -20.75 54.93
#